data_AF-A0A9D5TBB1-F1
#
_entry.id   AF-A0A9D5TBB1-F1
#
_cell.length_a   1.000
_cell.length_b   1.000
_cell.length_c   1.000
_cell.angle_alpha   90.00
_cell.angle_beta   90.00
_cell.angle_gamma   90.00
#
_symmetry.space_group_name_H-M   'P 1'
#
loop_
_entity.id
_entity.type
_entity.pdbx_description
1 polymer ?
#
loop_
_entity_poly.entity_id
_entity_poly.type
_entity_poly.pdbx_seq_one_letter_code
_entity_poly.pdbx_strand_id
1 'polypeptide(L)'
;MKTKKKKLLLITEALYIVFFIGSLAVYYPYFISWSNMAMVIICPIVATLAAGGLGINAVIASEKKASKIYVVISAVLSMAAFYSLQCGICLILNNTLDIGKKLKAYDSNEFALCCSYIVVFLLAAVLIALFFRRLYGKKPAAAAAVISVFAICVFGLCCFRTVLPTQWLYPIYRVFVSQGGAETEESMLSYGFQHTAVKIQPTDNITDNSSFSIYLAKNEREGCQLSIAAKKDMPIVVTVGDFTNEAGDTLETSVFREAYINVPYKGSIFSDYFPDALIPYDEKTPITVEKKMNQTFYIETVSTADSPAGTYEAPVELLYDGKVIAKTSISAKIWNFTIPEESALETAVGLTGSIFKLAAGLENNNYGINTWLSFYDGSIELTEEQRDVYEAYYDYLLEHKLCANHLPYDILDERADAYMSDPRVTAFCIPYPEDDEKLLAYWEKVNSNPEWAEKAYFYPVDEPTNTQGRIESFTERTARLAELCPGYHMVSPFTSDTQITDLNGNTMPVYLFEENKCDILCSIIDTQDRDEGFTQWISDRQEKGDKAWWYVCCAPSDDNGYCNLFTYQNAVKHRMMFWQNFAVDYEGFLYYETCNLWNEADPYTNSITFYEAFTNNTGADQAGDGLLLYPGLPVGVEGPVGSLRLKCVTDGADDFDYLTLASEKLGTDKAKEYANRLSNSFTDYTLDAKELYDVRYELGEALAE
;
A
#
# COMPACT_ATOMS: atom_id res chain seq x y z
N MET A 1 -49.39 -4.00 55.67
CA MET A 1 -48.80 -4.42 54.38
C MET A 1 -49.24 -5.84 54.04
N LYS A 2 -50.24 -6.04 53.16
CA LYS A 2 -50.91 -7.35 52.99
C LYS A 2 -50.47 -8.05 51.70
N THR A 3 -49.73 -9.16 51.86
CA THR A 3 -49.46 -10.32 50.96
C THR A 3 -49.04 -10.11 49.49
N LYS A 4 -49.66 -9.20 48.72
CA LYS A 4 -49.32 -8.96 47.31
C LYS A 4 -47.98 -8.23 47.10
N LYS A 5 -47.69 -7.21 47.92
CA LYS A 5 -46.40 -6.47 47.85
C LYS A 5 -45.21 -7.36 48.24
N LYS A 6 -45.39 -8.26 49.22
CA LYS A 6 -44.37 -9.23 49.64
C LYS A 6 -44.06 -10.27 48.54
N LYS A 7 -45.11 -10.78 47.86
CA LYS A 7 -44.93 -11.70 46.71
C LYS A 7 -44.22 -11.04 45.53
N LEU A 8 -44.52 -9.78 45.24
CA LEU A 8 -43.85 -9.07 44.14
C LEU A 8 -42.37 -8.86 44.44
N LEU A 9 -42.03 -8.45 45.67
CA LEU A 9 -40.64 -8.28 46.11
C LEU A 9 -39.85 -9.59 46.04
N LEU A 10 -40.44 -10.70 46.51
CA LEU A 10 -39.83 -12.04 46.44
C LEU A 10 -39.61 -12.55 45.01
N ILE A 11 -40.51 -12.21 44.07
CA ILE A 11 -40.34 -12.56 42.65
C ILE A 11 -39.22 -11.72 42.03
N THR A 12 -39.11 -10.44 42.40
CA THR A 12 -38.04 -9.56 41.94
C THR A 12 -36.68 -10.02 42.47
N GLU A 13 -36.60 -10.42 43.75
CA GLU A 13 -35.37 -10.99 44.34
C GLU A 13 -34.99 -12.34 43.72
N ALA A 14 -35.97 -13.22 43.43
CA ALA A 14 -35.70 -14.49 42.78
C ALA A 14 -35.20 -14.31 41.33
N LEU A 15 -35.81 -13.39 40.57
CA LEU A 15 -35.32 -13.04 39.22
C LEU A 15 -33.92 -12.44 39.29
N TYR A 16 -33.64 -11.59 40.28
CA TYR A 16 -32.31 -11.01 40.50
C TYR A 16 -31.23 -12.07 40.69
N ILE A 17 -31.48 -13.08 41.54
CA ILE A 17 -30.55 -14.18 41.79
C ILE A 17 -30.34 -15.02 40.53
N VAL A 18 -31.40 -15.32 39.78
CA VAL A 18 -31.31 -16.10 38.53
C VAL A 18 -30.52 -15.35 37.46
N PHE A 19 -30.71 -14.04 37.32
CA PHE A 19 -29.96 -13.24 36.35
C PHE A 19 -28.50 -13.03 36.74
N PHE A 20 -28.20 -12.89 38.04
CA PHE A 20 -26.82 -12.81 38.54
C PHE A 20 -26.04 -14.12 38.33
N ILE A 21 -26.69 -15.26 38.57
CA ILE A 21 -26.09 -16.58 38.32
C ILE A 21 -25.96 -16.84 36.80
N GLY A 22 -26.95 -16.42 36.00
CA GLY A 22 -26.92 -16.55 34.54
C GLY A 22 -25.82 -15.69 33.90
N SER A 23 -25.62 -14.46 34.34
CA SER A 23 -24.53 -13.62 33.86
C SER A 23 -23.17 -14.19 34.28
N LEU A 24 -23.01 -14.62 35.53
CA LEU A 24 -21.79 -15.30 35.96
C LEU A 24 -21.49 -16.55 35.11
N ALA A 25 -22.49 -17.36 34.77
CA ALA A 25 -22.31 -18.56 33.95
C ALA A 25 -21.93 -18.25 32.49
N VAL A 26 -22.48 -17.19 31.90
CA VAL A 26 -22.15 -16.74 30.54
C VAL A 26 -20.73 -16.17 30.46
N TYR A 27 -20.28 -15.46 31.50
CA TYR A 27 -18.97 -14.83 31.55
C TYR A 27 -17.88 -15.70 32.20
N TYR A 28 -18.23 -16.79 32.87
CA TYR A 28 -17.29 -17.74 33.49
C TYR A 28 -16.18 -18.23 32.53
N PRO A 29 -16.45 -18.54 31.24
CA PRO A 29 -15.39 -18.91 30.29
C PRO A 29 -14.46 -17.74 29.93
N TYR A 30 -14.95 -16.50 29.95
CA TYR A 30 -14.17 -15.29 29.69
C TYR A 30 -13.27 -14.91 30.87
N PHE A 31 -13.71 -15.17 32.10
CA PHE A 31 -12.92 -14.91 33.32
C PHE A 31 -11.75 -15.89 33.51
N ILE A 32 -11.85 -17.13 33.00
CA ILE A 32 -10.78 -18.13 33.12
C ILE A 32 -9.65 -17.90 32.12
N SER A 33 -9.93 -17.28 30.96
CA SER A 33 -8.93 -17.02 29.92
C SER A 33 -8.15 -15.72 30.09
N TRP A 34 -8.59 -14.82 30.98
CA TRP A 34 -8.01 -13.49 31.18
C TRP A 34 -7.32 -13.41 32.54
N SER A 35 -6.00 -13.45 32.58
CA SER A 35 -5.17 -13.33 33.80
C SER A 35 -5.08 -11.87 34.31
N ASN A 36 -6.20 -11.16 34.45
CA ASN A 36 -6.19 -9.76 34.91
C ASN A 36 -7.26 -9.46 35.98
N MET A 37 -6.79 -9.25 37.23
CA MET A 37 -7.63 -9.08 38.43
C MET A 37 -8.56 -7.85 38.40
N ALA A 38 -8.25 -6.82 37.58
CA ALA A 38 -9.03 -5.58 37.54
C ALA A 38 -10.45 -5.78 36.99
N MET A 39 -10.62 -6.61 35.95
CA MET A 39 -11.94 -6.92 35.36
C MET A 39 -12.82 -7.74 36.30
N VAL A 40 -12.21 -8.63 37.11
CA VAL A 40 -12.89 -9.44 38.12
C VAL A 40 -13.47 -8.57 39.24
N ILE A 41 -12.94 -7.37 39.48
CA ILE A 41 -13.40 -6.44 40.53
C ILE A 41 -14.39 -5.42 39.96
N ILE A 42 -14.16 -4.89 38.76
CA ILE A 42 -14.98 -3.82 38.17
C ILE A 42 -16.36 -4.33 37.74
N CYS A 43 -16.44 -5.51 37.12
CA CYS A 43 -17.72 -6.05 36.64
C CYS A 43 -18.74 -6.33 37.78
N PRO A 44 -18.36 -6.92 38.92
CA PRO A 44 -19.27 -7.06 40.07
C PRO A 44 -19.72 -5.73 40.68
N ILE A 45 -18.84 -4.72 40.73
CA ILE A 45 -19.16 -3.38 41.27
C ILE A 45 -20.18 -2.68 40.37
N VAL A 46 -20.00 -2.73 39.06
CA VAL A 46 -20.94 -2.15 38.08
C VAL A 46 -22.27 -2.90 38.09
N ALA A 47 -22.26 -4.23 38.22
CA ALA A 47 -23.47 -5.04 38.40
C ALA A 47 -24.23 -4.67 39.69
N THR A 48 -23.51 -4.38 40.78
CA THR A 48 -24.08 -3.97 42.07
C THR A 48 -24.69 -2.57 42.02
N LEU A 49 -24.06 -1.62 41.33
CA LEU A 49 -24.58 -0.26 41.15
C LEU A 49 -25.83 -0.24 40.25
N ALA A 50 -25.84 -1.03 39.18
CA ALA A 50 -27.01 -1.19 38.31
C ALA A 50 -28.19 -1.88 39.02
N ALA A 51 -27.90 -2.86 39.88
CA ALA A 51 -28.88 -3.48 40.76
C ALA A 51 -29.52 -2.49 41.75
N GLY A 52 -28.71 -1.57 42.28
CA GLY A 52 -29.18 -0.46 43.12
C GLY A 52 -30.17 0.45 42.39
N GLY A 53 -29.92 0.74 41.10
CA GLY A 53 -30.84 1.52 40.25
C GLY A 53 -32.19 0.84 40.02
N LEU A 54 -32.21 -0.49 39.84
CA LEU A 54 -33.44 -1.29 39.72
C LEU A 54 -34.21 -1.34 41.04
N GLY A 55 -33.52 -1.41 42.18
CA GLY A 55 -34.12 -1.34 43.52
C GLY A 55 -34.83 -0.01 43.79
N ILE A 56 -34.20 1.10 43.40
CA ILE A 56 -34.76 2.46 43.55
C ILE A 56 -36.02 2.63 42.66
N ASN A 57 -35.99 2.16 41.42
CA ASN A 57 -37.15 2.21 40.52
C ASN A 57 -38.31 1.32 40.98
N ALA A 58 -38.04 0.15 41.59
CA ALA A 58 -39.05 -0.71 42.17
C ALA A 58 -39.70 -0.09 43.44
N VAL A 59 -38.92 0.62 44.25
CA VAL A 59 -39.41 1.36 45.43
C VAL A 59 -40.30 2.54 44.99
N ILE A 60 -39.87 3.33 43.99
CA ILE A 60 -40.64 4.44 43.42
C ILE A 60 -41.97 3.94 42.79
N ALA A 61 -41.93 2.79 42.10
CA ALA A 61 -43.13 2.15 41.55
C ALA A 61 -44.10 1.60 42.62
N SER A 62 -43.64 1.44 43.86
CA SER A 62 -44.45 0.94 44.98
C SER A 62 -45.22 2.05 45.72
N GLU A 63 -44.83 3.32 45.56
CA GLU A 63 -45.40 4.50 46.22
C GLU A 63 -46.42 5.26 45.36
N LYS A 64 -46.28 5.27 44.04
CA LYS A 64 -47.31 5.80 43.12
C LYS A 64 -48.06 4.65 42.46
N LYS A 65 -49.34 4.86 42.10
CA LYS A 65 -50.26 3.93 41.39
C LYS A 65 -49.76 3.56 39.98
N ALA A 66 -48.53 3.08 39.84
CA ALA A 66 -47.96 2.64 38.59
C ALA A 66 -48.61 1.32 38.17
N SER A 67 -49.08 1.24 36.92
CA SER A 67 -49.64 0.01 36.37
C SER A 67 -48.53 -1.05 36.22
N LYS A 68 -48.90 -2.33 36.25
CA LYS A 68 -47.94 -3.45 36.07
C LYS A 68 -47.08 -3.32 34.79
N ILE A 69 -47.57 -2.60 33.79
CA ILE A 69 -46.89 -2.35 32.52
C ILE A 69 -45.71 -1.37 32.69
N TYR A 70 -45.82 -0.38 33.59
CA TYR A 70 -44.76 0.60 33.83
C TYR A 70 -43.51 -0.04 34.46
N VAL A 71 -43.71 -1.02 35.35
CA VAL A 71 -42.62 -1.79 35.98
C VAL A 71 -41.89 -2.64 34.95
N VAL A 72 -42.63 -3.26 34.02
CA VAL A 72 -42.03 -4.08 32.94
C VAL A 72 -41.26 -3.21 31.95
N ILE A 73 -41.80 -2.05 31.55
CA ILE A 73 -41.11 -1.15 30.60
C ILE A 73 -39.86 -0.53 31.23
N SER A 74 -39.93 -0.11 32.50
CA SER A 74 -38.77 0.44 33.22
C SER A 74 -37.67 -0.62 33.42
N ALA A 75 -38.03 -1.88 33.68
CA ALA A 75 -37.07 -2.98 33.74
C ALA A 75 -36.39 -3.22 32.39
N VAL A 76 -37.15 -3.22 31.28
CA VAL A 76 -36.60 -3.42 29.92
C VAL A 76 -35.69 -2.26 29.50
N LEU A 77 -36.06 -1.01 29.78
CA LEU A 77 -35.23 0.15 29.45
C LEU A 77 -33.95 0.21 30.31
N SER A 78 -34.04 -0.18 31.58
CA SER A 78 -32.85 -0.25 32.46
C SER A 78 -31.91 -1.38 32.03
N MET A 79 -32.45 -2.51 31.58
CA MET A 79 -31.67 -3.59 30.96
C MET A 79 -30.96 -3.11 29.69
N ALA A 80 -31.67 -2.42 28.80
CA ALA A 80 -31.07 -1.90 27.57
C ALA A 80 -29.91 -0.93 27.87
N ALA A 81 -30.10 0.00 28.82
CA ALA A 81 -29.05 0.93 29.24
C ALA A 81 -27.84 0.22 29.90
N PHE A 82 -28.09 -0.83 30.69
CA PHE A 82 -27.05 -1.64 31.33
C PHE A 82 -26.16 -2.35 30.30
N TYR A 83 -26.76 -3.03 29.31
CA TYR A 83 -26.00 -3.72 28.26
C TYR A 83 -25.23 -2.73 27.36
N SER A 84 -25.79 -1.56 27.05
CA SER A 84 -25.09 -0.53 26.27
C SER A 84 -23.86 0.04 26.99
N LEU A 85 -23.97 0.29 28.30
CA LEU A 85 -22.84 0.81 29.10
C LEU A 85 -21.73 -0.23 29.25
N GLN A 86 -22.10 -1.50 29.41
CA GLN A 86 -21.14 -2.61 29.55
C GLN A 86 -20.36 -2.86 28.25
N CYS A 87 -21.02 -2.79 27.09
CA CYS A 87 -20.34 -2.90 25.78
C CYS A 87 -19.43 -1.70 25.49
N GLY A 88 -19.84 -0.48 25.87
CA GLY A 88 -19.01 0.72 25.69
C GLY A 88 -17.69 0.64 26.46
N ILE A 89 -17.70 0.07 27.68
CA ILE A 89 -16.49 -0.10 28.48
C ILE A 89 -15.58 -1.19 27.90
N CYS A 90 -16.14 -2.32 27.43
CA CYS A 90 -15.35 -3.37 26.77
C CYS A 90 -14.68 -2.87 25.47
N LEU A 91 -15.36 -2.02 24.69
CA LEU A 91 -14.82 -1.42 23.46
C LEU A 91 -13.74 -0.38 23.75
N ILE A 92 -13.92 0.47 24.77
CA ILE A 92 -12.89 1.44 25.18
C ILE A 92 -11.63 0.70 25.62
N LEU A 93 -11.76 -0.36 26.40
CA LEU A 93 -10.62 -1.16 26.87
C LEU A 93 -9.94 -1.95 25.75
N ASN A 94 -10.67 -2.38 24.70
CA ASN A 94 -10.09 -3.02 23.52
C ASN A 94 -9.22 -2.05 22.70
N ASN A 95 -9.68 -0.79 22.55
CA ASN A 95 -8.94 0.24 21.81
C ASN A 95 -7.81 0.91 22.61
N THR A 96 -7.82 0.85 23.95
CA THR A 96 -6.76 1.46 24.78
C THR A 96 -5.65 0.50 25.21
N LEU A 97 -5.83 -0.82 25.06
CA LEU A 97 -4.88 -1.82 25.56
C LEU A 97 -4.27 -2.73 24.49
N ASP A 98 -4.50 -2.44 23.20
CA ASP A 98 -3.93 -3.17 22.04
C ASP A 98 -4.05 -4.70 22.15
N ILE A 99 -5.24 -5.20 22.50
CA ILE A 99 -5.51 -6.63 22.72
C ILE A 99 -5.97 -7.33 21.41
N GLY A 100 -5.93 -6.62 20.27
CA GLY A 100 -6.50 -7.05 18.98
C GLY A 100 -5.88 -8.30 18.34
N LYS A 101 -4.71 -8.76 18.80
CA LYS A 101 -3.96 -9.85 18.12
C LYS A 101 -4.52 -11.28 18.27
N LYS A 102 -5.66 -11.53 18.97
CA LYS A 102 -6.12 -12.91 19.27
C LYS A 102 -7.56 -13.32 18.94
N LEU A 103 -8.39 -12.51 18.28
CA LEU A 103 -9.79 -12.88 17.99
C LEU A 103 -10.02 -13.13 16.49
N LYS A 104 -9.78 -14.38 16.04
CA LYS A 104 -9.85 -14.83 14.64
C LYS A 104 -11.07 -15.71 14.29
N ALA A 105 -12.14 -15.68 15.08
CA ALA A 105 -13.36 -16.44 14.77
C ALA A 105 -14.56 -15.70 15.39
N TYR A 106 -15.70 -15.62 14.69
CA TYR A 106 -17.09 -15.39 15.19
C TYR A 106 -18.00 -14.50 14.33
N ASP A 107 -17.80 -14.46 13.00
CA ASP A 107 -18.61 -13.64 12.07
C ASP A 107 -20.13 -13.93 12.04
N SER A 108 -20.59 -15.12 12.42
CA SER A 108 -22.02 -15.49 12.32
C SER A 108 -22.87 -15.11 13.54
N ASN A 109 -22.26 -14.89 14.71
CA ASN A 109 -22.98 -14.55 15.94
C ASN A 109 -23.24 -13.05 16.08
N GLU A 110 -22.40 -12.20 15.49
CA GLU A 110 -22.54 -10.73 15.54
C GLU A 110 -23.72 -10.24 14.69
N PHE A 111 -23.92 -10.82 13.50
CA PHE A 111 -25.08 -10.53 12.66
C PHE A 111 -26.42 -10.90 13.34
N ALA A 112 -26.47 -12.05 14.03
CA ALA A 112 -27.64 -12.49 14.79
C ALA A 112 -27.92 -11.59 16.01
N LEU A 113 -26.87 -11.11 16.68
CA LEU A 113 -26.98 -10.13 17.76
C LEU A 113 -27.54 -8.80 17.22
N CYS A 114 -26.97 -8.24 16.15
CA CYS A 114 -27.43 -7.02 15.48
C CYS A 114 -28.90 -7.09 15.02
N CYS A 115 -29.32 -8.21 14.44
CA CYS A 115 -30.71 -8.42 14.02
C CYS A 115 -31.67 -8.47 15.23
N SER A 116 -31.25 -9.08 16.34
CA SER A 116 -32.04 -9.11 17.58
C SER A 116 -32.20 -7.71 18.20
N TYR A 117 -31.21 -6.83 18.07
CA TYR A 117 -31.28 -5.43 18.53
C TYR A 117 -32.29 -4.60 17.71
N ILE A 118 -32.31 -4.72 16.38
CA ILE A 118 -33.28 -4.01 15.52
C ILE A 118 -34.72 -4.35 15.93
N VAL A 119 -35.00 -5.61 16.22
CA VAL A 119 -36.34 -6.06 16.63
C VAL A 119 -36.72 -5.48 17.99
N VAL A 120 -35.80 -5.45 18.96
CA VAL A 120 -36.04 -4.88 20.30
C VAL A 120 -36.23 -3.36 20.25
N PHE A 121 -35.47 -2.65 19.42
CA PHE A 121 -35.60 -1.19 19.25
C PHE A 121 -36.87 -0.78 18.50
N LEU A 122 -37.27 -1.55 17.47
CA LEU A 122 -38.56 -1.34 16.78
C LEU A 122 -39.75 -1.59 17.72
N LEU A 123 -39.67 -2.62 18.55
CA LEU A 123 -40.69 -2.90 19.57
C LEU A 123 -40.76 -1.78 20.62
N ALA A 124 -39.62 -1.27 21.08
CA ALA A 124 -39.57 -0.15 22.02
C ALA A 124 -40.15 1.14 21.42
N ALA A 125 -39.82 1.47 20.16
CA ALA A 125 -40.35 2.63 19.46
C ALA A 125 -41.88 2.55 19.25
N VAL A 126 -42.40 1.37 18.89
CA VAL A 126 -43.85 1.14 18.75
C VAL A 126 -44.56 1.29 20.10
N LEU A 127 -44.00 0.75 21.18
CA LEU A 127 -44.58 0.86 22.53
C LEU A 127 -44.58 2.30 23.05
N ILE A 128 -43.52 3.06 22.78
CA ILE A 128 -43.42 4.49 23.12
C ILE A 128 -44.41 5.32 22.30
N ALA A 129 -44.54 5.06 20.99
CA ALA A 129 -45.52 5.74 20.14
C ALA A 129 -46.97 5.46 20.57
N LEU A 130 -47.29 4.22 20.95
CA LEU A 130 -48.61 3.84 21.49
C LEU A 130 -48.89 4.50 22.85
N PHE A 131 -47.86 4.69 23.68
CA PHE A 131 -47.95 5.38 24.97
C PHE A 131 -48.25 6.88 24.80
N PHE A 132 -47.52 7.60 23.94
CA PHE A 132 -47.77 9.02 23.69
C PHE A 132 -49.09 9.30 22.97
N ARG A 133 -49.51 8.41 22.06
CA ARG A 133 -50.83 8.46 21.40
C ARG A 133 -51.99 8.36 22.40
N ARG A 134 -51.80 7.67 23.53
CA ARG A 134 -52.81 7.49 24.58
C ARG A 134 -52.83 8.63 25.60
N LEU A 135 -51.73 9.37 25.75
CA LEU A 135 -51.62 10.49 26.70
C LEU A 135 -51.98 11.86 26.11
N TYR A 136 -51.69 12.14 24.82
CA TYR A 136 -51.75 13.51 24.28
C TYR A 136 -52.64 13.72 23.02
N GLY A 137 -53.30 12.68 22.51
CA GLY A 137 -54.12 12.78 21.31
C GLY A 137 -53.33 13.03 20.00
N LYS A 138 -54.04 13.15 18.86
CA LYS A 138 -53.47 12.96 17.51
C LYS A 138 -52.43 13.99 17.01
N LYS A 139 -52.24 15.16 17.62
CA LYS A 139 -51.44 16.26 17.01
C LYS A 139 -50.01 16.44 17.54
N PRO A 140 -49.67 16.27 18.84
CA PRO A 140 -48.27 16.36 19.31
C PRO A 140 -47.50 15.04 19.20
N ALA A 141 -48.19 13.91 19.01
CA ALA A 141 -47.60 12.57 18.97
C ALA A 141 -46.68 12.32 17.76
N ALA A 142 -46.87 13.05 16.66
CA ALA A 142 -46.01 12.93 15.48
C ALA A 142 -44.62 13.56 15.71
N ALA A 143 -44.54 14.73 16.35
CA ALA A 143 -43.27 15.41 16.60
C ALA A 143 -42.38 14.65 17.60
N ALA A 144 -42.95 14.13 18.69
CA ALA A 144 -42.19 13.34 19.67
C ALA A 144 -41.75 11.97 19.13
N ALA A 145 -42.56 11.34 18.27
CA ALA A 145 -42.19 10.11 17.59
C ALA A 145 -41.07 10.35 16.57
N VAL A 146 -41.14 11.44 15.80
CA VAL A 146 -40.09 11.83 14.84
C VAL A 146 -38.78 12.15 15.55
N ILE A 147 -38.80 12.90 16.67
CA ILE A 147 -37.59 13.21 17.45
C ILE A 147 -36.99 11.93 18.08
N SER A 148 -37.83 11.02 18.56
CA SER A 148 -37.36 9.76 19.14
C SER A 148 -36.78 8.82 18.08
N VAL A 149 -37.40 8.73 16.90
CA VAL A 149 -36.87 7.98 15.76
C VAL A 149 -35.57 8.62 15.26
N PHE A 150 -35.49 9.94 15.18
CA PHE A 150 -34.28 10.66 14.78
C PHE A 150 -33.14 10.44 15.78
N ALA A 151 -33.40 10.51 17.09
CA ALA A 151 -32.41 10.22 18.12
C ALA A 151 -31.96 8.74 18.10
N ILE A 152 -32.87 7.80 17.85
CA ILE A 152 -32.55 6.37 17.70
C ILE A 152 -31.75 6.11 16.40
N CYS A 153 -32.04 6.81 15.31
CA CYS A 153 -31.27 6.72 14.06
C CYS A 153 -29.88 7.32 14.21
N VAL A 154 -29.72 8.47 14.87
CA VAL A 154 -28.42 9.11 15.13
C VAL A 154 -27.59 8.27 16.10
N PHE A 155 -28.19 7.73 17.16
CA PHE A 155 -27.47 6.88 18.12
C PHE A 155 -27.16 5.50 17.52
N GLY A 156 -28.05 4.97 16.68
CA GLY A 156 -27.78 3.81 15.83
C GLY A 156 -26.58 4.07 14.93
N LEU A 157 -26.56 5.15 14.15
CA LEU A 157 -25.43 5.56 13.31
C LEU A 157 -24.11 5.66 14.09
N CYS A 158 -24.14 6.22 15.31
CA CYS A 158 -22.95 6.30 16.17
C CYS A 158 -22.46 4.93 16.65
N CYS A 159 -23.35 3.99 16.99
CA CYS A 159 -23.00 2.62 17.36
C CYS A 159 -22.63 1.73 16.15
N PHE A 160 -23.17 2.03 14.96
CA PHE A 160 -22.84 1.36 13.70
C PHE A 160 -21.43 1.72 13.22
N ARG A 161 -20.91 2.91 13.59
CA ARG A 161 -19.54 3.36 13.28
C ARG A 161 -18.47 2.53 14.00
N THR A 162 -18.83 1.78 15.05
CA THR A 162 -17.87 1.13 15.96
C THR A 162 -17.99 -0.40 16.03
N VAL A 163 -18.96 -1.04 15.38
CA VAL A 163 -19.26 -2.49 15.58
C VAL A 163 -19.40 -3.31 14.28
N LEU A 164 -19.56 -2.69 13.11
CA LEU A 164 -19.60 -3.41 11.82
C LEU A 164 -18.62 -2.72 10.86
N PRO A 165 -17.97 -3.42 9.91
CA PRO A 165 -17.35 -2.76 8.77
C PRO A 165 -18.46 -1.92 8.12
N THR A 166 -18.31 -0.59 8.18
CA THR A 166 -19.32 0.44 7.88
C THR A 166 -19.71 0.54 6.40
N GLN A 167 -19.68 -0.57 5.68
CA GLN A 167 -19.54 -0.60 4.22
C GLN A 167 -20.85 -0.87 3.47
N TRP A 168 -21.86 -1.44 4.13
CA TRP A 168 -23.21 -1.61 3.56
C TRP A 168 -24.00 -0.27 3.54
N LEU A 169 -23.53 0.68 4.34
CA LEU A 169 -23.96 2.07 4.35
C LEU A 169 -23.04 2.95 3.48
N TYR A 170 -21.97 2.43 2.88
CA TYR A 170 -21.02 3.22 2.04
C TYR A 170 -21.71 3.98 0.89
N PRO A 171 -22.72 3.41 0.18
CA PRO A 171 -23.50 4.16 -0.80
C PRO A 171 -24.29 5.32 -0.18
N ILE A 172 -24.66 5.21 1.10
CA ILE A 172 -25.38 6.23 1.88
C ILE A 172 -24.39 7.24 2.49
N TYR A 173 -23.17 6.83 2.85
CA TYR A 173 -22.10 7.70 3.34
C TYR A 173 -21.51 8.61 2.26
N ARG A 174 -21.45 8.19 0.99
CA ARG A 174 -21.17 9.08 -0.16
C ARG A 174 -22.07 10.33 -0.19
N VAL A 175 -23.25 10.27 0.44
CA VAL A 175 -24.17 11.41 0.51
C VAL A 175 -23.75 12.45 1.56
N PHE A 176 -22.93 12.10 2.57
CA PHE A 176 -22.62 12.95 3.73
C PHE A 176 -21.14 13.33 3.94
N VAL A 177 -20.22 12.98 3.02
CA VAL A 177 -18.83 13.45 3.10
C VAL A 177 -18.78 14.96 2.84
N SER A 178 -18.24 15.71 3.80
CA SER A 178 -17.78 17.09 3.58
C SER A 178 -16.36 17.02 3.05
N GLN A 179 -16.17 17.27 1.75
CA GLN A 179 -14.83 17.40 1.18
C GLN A 179 -14.19 18.68 1.75
N GLY A 180 -12.99 18.55 2.32
CA GLY A 180 -12.14 19.67 2.70
C GLY A 180 -11.53 20.38 1.49
N GLY A 181 -10.49 21.16 1.71
CA GLY A 181 -9.71 21.85 0.69
C GLY A 181 -9.83 23.36 0.76
N ALA A 182 -8.83 24.03 0.19
CA ALA A 182 -8.87 25.48 -0.02
C ALA A 182 -10.04 25.82 -0.95
N GLU A 183 -10.98 26.63 -0.49
CA GLU A 183 -12.14 27.04 -1.29
C GLU A 183 -11.75 28.06 -2.35
N THR A 184 -12.40 27.97 -3.51
CA THR A 184 -12.28 28.96 -4.60
C THR A 184 -13.11 30.21 -4.36
N GLU A 185 -12.78 31.31 -5.06
CA GLU A 185 -13.50 32.58 -4.95
C GLU A 185 -15.00 32.45 -5.28
N GLU A 186 -15.39 31.48 -6.13
CA GLU A 186 -16.78 31.17 -6.45
C GLU A 186 -17.39 30.02 -5.60
N SER A 187 -16.66 29.45 -4.64
CA SER A 187 -17.07 28.37 -3.72
C SER A 187 -17.59 27.07 -4.38
N MET A 188 -17.37 26.87 -5.69
CA MET A 188 -17.90 25.72 -6.44
C MET A 188 -16.99 24.48 -6.39
N LEU A 189 -15.69 24.69 -6.18
CA LEU A 189 -14.68 23.65 -6.01
C LEU A 189 -13.76 23.97 -4.83
N SER A 190 -13.11 22.92 -4.33
CA SER A 190 -11.99 22.97 -3.41
C SER A 190 -10.78 22.22 -4.00
N TYR A 191 -9.57 22.62 -3.61
CA TYR A 191 -8.34 21.96 -4.01
C TYR A 191 -7.35 21.86 -2.85
N GLY A 192 -6.40 20.95 -2.94
CA GLY A 192 -5.36 20.76 -1.93
C GLY A 192 -4.14 20.06 -2.51
N PHE A 193 -2.97 20.39 -1.96
CA PHE A 193 -1.72 19.74 -2.31
C PHE A 193 -1.28 18.67 -1.30
N GLN A 194 -0.58 17.66 -1.79
CA GLN A 194 -0.07 16.57 -0.98
C GLN A 194 1.22 15.96 -1.56
N HIS A 195 1.98 15.27 -0.72
CA HIS A 195 3.15 14.48 -1.09
C HIS A 195 2.82 13.29 -2.01
N THR A 196 3.78 12.85 -2.83
CA THR A 196 3.70 11.64 -3.68
C THR A 196 3.35 10.39 -2.87
N ALA A 197 3.91 10.24 -1.67
CA ALA A 197 3.71 9.07 -0.80
C ALA A 197 2.32 8.99 -0.11
N VAL A 198 1.29 9.69 -0.60
CA VAL A 198 -0.08 9.64 -0.06
C VAL A 198 -1.06 9.30 -1.17
N LYS A 199 -1.75 8.17 -1.09
CA LYS A 199 -2.80 7.83 -2.07
C LYS A 199 -4.09 8.55 -1.73
N ILE A 200 -4.59 9.39 -2.64
CA ILE A 200 -5.84 10.13 -2.48
C ILE A 200 -6.93 9.45 -3.30
N GLN A 201 -7.78 8.66 -2.63
CA GLN A 201 -8.89 7.98 -3.29
C GLN A 201 -9.98 8.96 -3.75
N PRO A 202 -10.88 8.55 -4.65
CA PRO A 202 -11.90 9.44 -5.20
C PRO A 202 -12.82 10.08 -4.14
N THR A 203 -13.03 9.44 -2.99
CA THR A 203 -13.92 9.97 -1.95
C THR A 203 -13.21 10.46 -0.70
N ASP A 204 -11.87 10.51 -0.72
CA ASP A 204 -11.09 11.00 0.42
C ASP A 204 -11.30 12.49 0.64
N ASN A 205 -11.05 12.93 1.87
CA ASN A 205 -10.96 14.35 2.14
C ASN A 205 -9.63 14.86 1.58
N ILE A 206 -9.69 15.90 0.75
CA ILE A 206 -8.50 16.61 0.30
C ILE A 206 -8.02 17.59 1.40
N THR A 207 -6.71 17.84 1.43
CA THR A 207 -6.06 18.73 2.39
C THR A 207 -6.42 20.19 2.14
N ASP A 208 -6.36 21.05 3.16
CA ASP A 208 -6.55 22.50 3.02
C ASP A 208 -5.27 23.22 2.56
N ASN A 209 -4.23 22.49 2.17
CA ASN A 209 -2.94 23.04 1.74
C ASN A 209 -3.09 23.72 0.38
N SER A 210 -3.12 25.04 0.36
CA SER A 210 -3.28 25.83 -0.87
C SER A 210 -1.98 26.06 -1.65
N SER A 211 -0.83 25.66 -1.10
CA SER A 211 0.50 25.76 -1.72
C SER A 211 1.36 24.57 -1.30
N PHE A 212 2.45 24.32 -2.01
CA PHE A 212 3.34 23.19 -1.78
C PHE A 212 4.78 23.52 -2.20
N SER A 213 5.76 22.92 -1.53
CA SER A 213 7.18 23.04 -1.86
C SER A 213 7.77 21.67 -2.10
N ILE A 214 8.29 21.46 -3.30
CA ILE A 214 9.09 20.31 -3.71
C ILE A 214 10.55 20.57 -3.32
N TYR A 215 11.25 19.55 -2.85
CA TYR A 215 12.66 19.64 -2.48
C TYR A 215 13.42 18.53 -3.18
N LEU A 216 14.47 18.88 -3.90
CA LEU A 216 15.23 17.96 -4.74
C LEU A 216 16.69 18.38 -4.87
N ALA A 217 17.57 17.45 -5.16
CA ALA A 217 18.97 17.68 -5.52
C ALA A 217 19.06 18.07 -7.00
N LYS A 218 20.28 18.35 -7.47
CA LYS A 218 20.57 18.38 -8.90
C LYS A 218 20.61 16.96 -9.44
N ASN A 219 20.17 16.78 -10.70
CA ASN A 219 20.05 15.48 -11.37
C ASN A 219 18.96 14.57 -10.76
N GLU A 220 17.86 15.15 -10.29
CA GLU A 220 16.77 14.45 -9.62
C GLU A 220 15.41 14.82 -10.24
N ARG A 221 14.46 13.89 -10.14
CA ARG A 221 13.03 14.14 -10.37
C ARG A 221 12.27 14.01 -9.05
N GLU A 222 11.36 14.93 -8.78
CA GLU A 222 10.48 14.84 -7.59
C GLU A 222 9.16 15.58 -7.90
N GLY A 223 8.09 15.25 -7.18
CA GLY A 223 6.77 15.75 -7.51
C GLY A 223 5.84 15.98 -6.32
N CYS A 224 4.63 16.41 -6.65
CA CYS A 224 3.54 16.56 -5.70
C CYS A 224 2.19 16.27 -6.36
N GLN A 225 1.16 16.07 -5.54
CA GLN A 225 -0.20 15.83 -5.99
C GLN A 225 -1.05 17.07 -5.75
N LEU A 226 -1.84 17.45 -6.77
CA LEU A 226 -2.92 18.43 -6.70
C LEU A 226 -4.26 17.70 -6.83
N SER A 227 -5.01 17.62 -5.73
CA SER A 227 -6.36 17.04 -5.73
C SER A 227 -7.42 18.11 -5.79
N ILE A 228 -8.42 17.88 -6.64
CA ILE A 228 -9.52 18.83 -6.87
C ILE A 228 -10.86 18.12 -6.65
N ALA A 229 -11.74 18.79 -5.92
CA ALA A 229 -13.08 18.31 -5.61
C ALA A 229 -14.13 19.35 -6.00
N ALA A 230 -15.24 18.91 -6.59
CA ALA A 230 -16.30 19.81 -7.07
C ALA A 230 -17.68 19.49 -6.46
N LYS A 231 -18.45 20.55 -6.16
CA LYS A 231 -19.82 20.43 -5.60
C LYS A 231 -20.86 19.94 -6.63
N LYS A 232 -20.50 19.97 -7.91
CA LYS A 232 -21.24 19.47 -9.08
C LYS A 232 -20.24 18.99 -10.12
N ASP A 233 -20.69 18.28 -11.16
CA ASP A 233 -19.83 17.92 -12.28
C ASP A 233 -19.29 19.19 -12.94
N MET A 234 -17.97 19.31 -13.05
CA MET A 234 -17.30 20.49 -13.58
C MET A 234 -16.16 20.10 -14.52
N PRO A 235 -16.27 20.35 -15.84
CA PRO A 235 -15.12 20.31 -16.74
C PRO A 235 -14.17 21.44 -16.40
N ILE A 236 -13.00 21.10 -15.85
CA ILE A 236 -11.95 22.05 -15.53
C ILE A 236 -10.71 21.80 -16.41
N VAL A 237 -9.92 22.85 -16.60
CA VAL A 237 -8.57 22.74 -17.14
C VAL A 237 -7.61 23.12 -16.02
N VAL A 238 -6.59 22.29 -15.79
CA VAL A 238 -5.48 22.60 -14.88
C VAL A 238 -4.33 23.09 -15.73
N THR A 239 -3.71 24.19 -15.34
CA THR A 239 -2.47 24.67 -15.98
C THR A 239 -1.39 24.86 -14.94
N VAL A 240 -0.18 24.43 -15.25
CA VAL A 240 1.01 24.56 -14.41
C VAL A 240 2.09 25.21 -15.27
N GLY A 241 2.53 26.41 -14.88
CA GLY A 241 3.63 27.07 -15.57
C GLY A 241 4.98 26.41 -15.24
N ASP A 242 6.00 26.72 -16.04
CA ASP A 242 7.36 26.27 -15.76
C ASP A 242 7.85 26.78 -14.40
N PHE A 243 8.53 25.92 -13.64
CA PHE A 243 9.24 26.33 -12.45
C PHE A 243 10.38 27.26 -12.86
N THR A 244 10.31 28.53 -12.46
CA THR A 244 11.28 29.56 -12.86
C THR A 244 11.92 30.22 -11.64
N ASN A 245 13.24 30.42 -11.65
CA ASN A 245 13.95 31.13 -10.58
C ASN A 245 14.05 32.65 -10.87
N GLU A 246 14.63 33.42 -9.94
CA GLU A 246 14.81 34.88 -10.11
C GLU A 246 15.74 35.27 -11.29
N ALA A 247 16.62 34.37 -11.71
CA ALA A 247 17.52 34.57 -12.84
C ALA A 247 16.88 34.25 -14.20
N GLY A 248 15.70 33.62 -14.20
CA GLY A 248 14.98 33.18 -15.39
C GLY A 248 15.35 31.79 -15.89
N ASP A 249 16.10 31.00 -15.12
CA ASP A 249 16.31 29.59 -15.42
C ASP A 249 15.03 28.81 -15.12
N THR A 250 14.75 27.79 -15.96
CA THR A 250 13.55 26.96 -15.88
C THR A 250 13.89 25.51 -15.60
N LEU A 251 13.00 24.80 -14.93
CA LEU A 251 13.04 23.34 -14.82
C LEU A 251 12.05 22.71 -15.79
N GLU A 252 12.32 21.46 -16.17
CA GLU A 252 11.32 20.65 -16.86
C GLU A 252 10.14 20.41 -15.90
N THR A 253 8.92 20.57 -16.42
CA THR A 253 7.68 20.34 -15.68
C THR A 253 6.78 19.41 -16.49
N SER A 254 6.26 18.37 -15.83
CA SER A 254 5.27 17.46 -16.41
C SER A 254 4.04 17.36 -15.51
N VAL A 255 2.86 17.28 -16.13
CA VAL A 255 1.59 17.11 -15.42
C VAL A 255 0.92 15.83 -15.90
N PHE A 256 0.46 15.03 -14.95
CA PHE A 256 -0.20 13.76 -15.20
C PHE A 256 -1.56 13.75 -14.51
N ARG A 257 -2.58 13.26 -15.19
CA ARG A 257 -3.86 12.91 -14.58
C ARG A 257 -3.73 11.54 -13.93
N GLU A 258 -4.02 11.47 -12.64
CA GLU A 258 -4.10 10.17 -11.95
C GLU A 258 -5.37 9.42 -12.35
N ALA A 259 -5.19 8.19 -12.83
CA ALA A 259 -6.26 7.26 -13.08
C ALA A 259 -6.55 6.43 -11.82
N TYR A 260 -7.83 6.22 -11.57
CA TYR A 260 -8.30 5.40 -10.46
C TYR A 260 -8.53 3.96 -10.91
N ILE A 261 -7.74 3.04 -10.36
CA ILE A 261 -7.73 1.62 -10.72
C ILE A 261 -8.59 0.84 -9.73
N ASN A 262 -9.48 0.00 -10.26
CA ASN A 262 -10.30 -0.87 -9.44
C ASN A 262 -9.45 -2.03 -8.90
N VAL A 263 -9.34 -2.09 -7.57
CA VAL A 263 -8.83 -3.24 -6.84
C VAL A 263 -10.03 -4.09 -6.41
N PRO A 264 -10.16 -5.35 -6.90
CA PRO A 264 -11.28 -6.22 -6.54
C PRO A 264 -11.20 -6.66 -5.07
N TYR A 265 -12.30 -7.23 -4.55
CA TYR A 265 -12.50 -7.52 -3.13
C TYR A 265 -11.55 -8.58 -2.53
N LYS A 266 -10.97 -8.30 -1.35
CA LYS A 266 -10.25 -9.25 -0.48
C LYS A 266 -10.81 -9.22 0.95
N GLY A 267 -11.68 -10.15 1.33
CA GLY A 267 -12.05 -10.33 2.75
C GLY A 267 -12.52 -9.03 3.44
N SER A 268 -11.75 -8.48 4.40
CA SER A 268 -12.07 -7.19 5.06
C SER A 268 -11.69 -5.94 4.25
N ILE A 269 -10.93 -6.09 3.16
CA ILE A 269 -10.56 -5.04 2.21
C ILE A 269 -11.56 -5.10 1.05
N PHE A 270 -12.36 -4.05 0.90
CA PHE A 270 -13.44 -4.04 -0.07
C PHE A 270 -12.92 -3.67 -1.45
N SER A 271 -13.70 -4.00 -2.49
CA SER A 271 -13.39 -3.51 -3.83
C SER A 271 -13.46 -2.00 -3.83
N ASP A 272 -12.36 -1.35 -4.16
CA ASP A 272 -12.23 0.10 -4.12
C ASP A 272 -11.32 0.60 -5.25
N TYR A 273 -11.31 1.91 -5.44
CA TYR A 273 -10.55 2.58 -6.47
C TYR A 273 -9.32 3.28 -5.87
N PHE A 274 -8.15 2.90 -6.34
CA PHE A 274 -6.87 3.46 -5.90
C PHE A 274 -6.24 4.30 -7.01
N PRO A 275 -5.68 5.49 -6.71
CA PRO A 275 -4.90 6.22 -7.68
C PRO A 275 -3.62 5.44 -8.00
N ASP A 276 -3.32 5.26 -9.28
CA ASP A 276 -2.10 4.56 -9.67
C ASP A 276 -1.54 5.04 -11.01
N ALA A 277 -2.20 4.79 -12.15
CA ALA A 277 -1.64 5.16 -13.45
C ALA A 277 -1.58 6.69 -13.64
N LEU A 278 -0.43 7.21 -14.04
CA LEU A 278 -0.14 8.64 -14.23
C LEU A 278 -0.20 8.99 -15.71
N ILE A 279 -1.39 9.29 -16.21
CA ILE A 279 -1.62 9.53 -17.65
C ILE A 279 -1.18 10.96 -17.99
N PRO A 280 -0.22 11.17 -18.92
CA PRO A 280 0.17 12.51 -19.35
C PRO A 280 -1.03 13.40 -19.67
N TYR A 281 -1.03 14.62 -19.12
CA TYR A 281 -2.16 15.53 -19.21
C TYR A 281 -1.85 16.69 -20.15
N ASP A 282 -2.63 16.83 -21.21
CA ASP A 282 -2.65 18.04 -22.04
C ASP A 282 -3.42 19.14 -21.31
N GLU A 283 -2.71 20.15 -20.82
CA GLU A 283 -3.21 21.33 -20.08
C GLU A 283 -4.17 22.23 -20.88
N LYS A 284 -4.67 21.77 -22.03
CA LYS A 284 -5.75 22.38 -22.82
C LYS A 284 -7.03 21.56 -22.81
N THR A 285 -6.94 20.29 -22.41
CA THR A 285 -8.04 19.34 -22.44
C THR A 285 -8.84 19.41 -21.14
N PRO A 286 -10.13 19.80 -21.18
CA PRO A 286 -10.96 19.82 -19.99
C PRO A 286 -11.20 18.41 -19.44
N ILE A 287 -11.02 18.22 -18.13
CA ILE A 287 -11.37 17.00 -17.40
C ILE A 287 -12.56 17.29 -16.49
N THR A 288 -13.57 16.44 -16.57
CA THR A 288 -14.73 16.56 -15.69
C THR A 288 -14.37 16.05 -14.29
N VAL A 289 -14.27 16.95 -13.33
CA VAL A 289 -14.30 16.59 -11.91
C VAL A 289 -15.75 16.23 -11.57
N GLU A 290 -16.00 14.95 -11.34
CA GLU A 290 -17.34 14.48 -11.00
C GLU A 290 -17.75 14.99 -9.61
N LYS A 291 -19.04 15.24 -9.45
CA LYS A 291 -19.61 15.70 -8.19
C LYS A 291 -19.21 14.78 -7.03
N LYS A 292 -18.58 15.36 -6.00
CA LYS A 292 -18.11 14.66 -4.79
C LYS A 292 -17.08 13.55 -5.04
N MET A 293 -16.42 13.58 -6.18
CA MET A 293 -15.28 12.74 -6.47
C MET A 293 -14.06 13.64 -6.65
N ASN A 294 -12.94 13.22 -6.11
CA ASN A 294 -11.66 13.86 -6.34
C ASN A 294 -11.19 13.50 -7.75
N GLN A 295 -10.54 14.45 -8.41
CA GLN A 295 -9.61 14.17 -9.50
C GLN A 295 -8.26 14.71 -9.06
N THR A 296 -7.26 13.84 -9.02
CA THR A 296 -5.89 14.20 -8.69
C THR A 296 -5.04 14.35 -9.96
N PHE A 297 -4.12 15.30 -9.91
CA PHE A 297 -3.06 15.50 -10.88
C PHE A 297 -1.71 15.38 -10.17
N TYR A 298 -0.80 14.60 -10.72
CA TYR A 298 0.59 14.55 -10.29
C TYR A 298 1.39 15.58 -11.09
N ILE A 299 2.12 16.45 -10.39
CA ILE A 299 2.98 17.48 -10.97
C ILE A 299 4.41 17.08 -10.63
N GLU A 300 5.22 16.90 -11.67
CA GLU A 300 6.62 16.50 -11.57
C GLU A 300 7.51 17.61 -12.08
N THR A 301 8.66 17.79 -11.45
CA THR A 301 9.73 18.61 -11.98
C THR A 301 11.06 17.86 -11.95
N VAL A 302 11.91 18.14 -12.94
CA VAL A 302 13.21 17.47 -13.11
C VAL A 302 14.31 18.51 -13.14
N SER A 303 15.35 18.29 -12.33
CA SER A 303 16.59 19.04 -12.37
C SER A 303 17.67 18.28 -13.15
N THR A 304 18.58 19.01 -13.78
CA THR A 304 19.79 18.44 -14.39
C THR A 304 20.98 18.59 -13.44
N ALA A 305 22.09 17.90 -13.71
CA ALA A 305 23.34 18.08 -12.95
C ALA A 305 23.83 19.54 -12.94
N ASP A 306 23.51 20.31 -13.98
CA ASP A 306 23.91 21.72 -14.16
C ASP A 306 22.86 22.72 -13.68
N SER A 307 21.67 22.27 -13.27
CA SER A 307 20.60 23.16 -12.81
C SER A 307 21.07 24.00 -11.61
N PRO A 308 20.91 25.34 -11.65
CA PRO A 308 21.32 26.20 -10.54
C PRO A 308 20.54 25.86 -9.26
N ALA A 309 21.26 25.71 -8.16
CA ALA A 309 20.65 25.58 -6.84
C ALA A 309 19.89 26.86 -6.47
N GLY A 310 18.77 26.72 -5.76
CA GLY A 310 17.92 27.84 -5.39
C GLY A 310 16.44 27.49 -5.44
N THR A 311 15.61 28.51 -5.32
CA THR A 311 14.15 28.39 -5.33
C THR A 311 13.59 28.77 -6.69
N TYR A 312 12.70 27.92 -7.19
CA TYR A 312 11.92 28.09 -8.40
C TYR A 312 10.44 28.13 -8.02
N GLU A 313 9.65 28.91 -8.74
CA GLU A 313 8.21 29.04 -8.52
C GLU A 313 7.45 28.74 -9.82
N ALA A 314 6.34 28.01 -9.71
CA ALA A 314 5.43 27.70 -10.81
C ALA A 314 4.02 28.19 -10.49
N PRO A 315 3.37 28.99 -11.37
CA PRO A 315 1.98 29.35 -11.20
C PRO A 315 1.08 28.14 -11.51
N VAL A 316 0.02 27.97 -10.74
CA VAL A 316 -1.02 26.96 -10.99
C VAL A 316 -2.37 27.67 -11.13
N GLU A 317 -3.05 27.44 -12.26
CA GLU A 317 -4.38 28.02 -12.51
C GLU A 317 -5.40 26.92 -12.79
N LEU A 318 -6.59 27.05 -12.18
CA LEU A 318 -7.75 26.20 -12.44
C LEU A 318 -8.75 27.00 -13.26
N LEU A 319 -9.08 26.50 -14.46
CA LEU A 319 -9.97 27.17 -15.39
C LEU A 319 -11.29 26.41 -15.53
N TYR A 320 -12.39 27.13 -15.61
CA TYR A 320 -13.73 26.62 -15.92
C TYR A 320 -14.39 27.53 -16.96
N ASP A 321 -14.89 26.96 -18.05
CA ASP A 321 -15.42 27.70 -19.21
C ASP A 321 -14.47 28.81 -19.71
N GLY A 322 -13.16 28.52 -19.70
CA GLY A 322 -12.10 29.44 -20.14
C GLY A 322 -11.79 30.59 -19.18
N LYS A 323 -12.35 30.59 -17.97
CA LYS A 323 -12.08 31.59 -16.93
C LYS A 323 -11.30 30.98 -15.79
N VAL A 324 -10.27 31.68 -15.32
CA VAL A 324 -9.55 31.32 -14.10
C VAL A 324 -10.49 31.47 -12.90
N ILE A 325 -10.72 30.38 -12.19
CA ILE A 325 -11.57 30.32 -10.99
C ILE A 325 -10.79 30.03 -9.71
N ALA A 326 -9.53 29.60 -9.85
CA ALA A 326 -8.56 29.53 -8.77
C ALA A 326 -7.16 29.82 -9.33
N LYS A 327 -6.33 30.49 -8.53
CA LYS A 327 -4.93 30.72 -8.82
C LYS A 327 -4.10 30.51 -7.56
N THR A 328 -3.01 29.77 -7.69
CA THR A 328 -2.03 29.56 -6.63
C THR A 328 -0.63 29.42 -7.23
N SER A 329 0.37 29.13 -6.40
CA SER A 329 1.70 28.75 -6.82
C SER A 329 2.22 27.58 -5.99
N ILE A 330 3.16 26.85 -6.59
CA ILE A 330 3.98 25.84 -5.94
C ILE A 330 5.44 26.19 -6.17
N SER A 331 6.30 25.74 -5.26
CA SER A 331 7.74 26.01 -5.33
C SER A 331 8.56 24.74 -5.39
N ALA A 332 9.76 24.85 -5.96
CA ALA A 332 10.77 23.79 -5.95
C ALA A 332 12.08 24.39 -5.43
N LYS A 333 12.71 23.76 -4.43
CA LYS A 333 14.03 24.13 -3.92
C LYS A 333 15.05 23.08 -4.35
N ILE A 334 15.99 23.50 -5.20
CA ILE A 334 17.14 22.68 -5.59
C ILE A 334 18.27 22.88 -4.58
N TRP A 335 18.68 21.80 -3.91
CA TRP A 335 19.85 21.78 -3.04
C TRP A 335 21.15 21.86 -3.83
N ASN A 336 22.22 22.37 -3.19
CA ASN A 336 23.51 22.56 -3.86
C ASN A 336 24.43 21.33 -3.78
N PHE A 337 23.88 20.16 -4.10
CA PHE A 337 24.64 18.94 -4.38
C PHE A 337 23.95 18.19 -5.53
N THR A 338 24.67 17.25 -6.13
CA THR A 338 24.22 16.49 -7.29
C THR A 338 24.18 15.02 -6.91
N ILE A 339 23.06 14.34 -7.14
CA ILE A 339 23.02 12.88 -7.06
C ILE A 339 23.67 12.28 -8.31
N PRO A 340 24.43 11.18 -8.18
CA PRO A 340 25.15 10.59 -9.31
C PRO A 340 24.18 10.08 -10.39
N GLU A 341 24.67 9.99 -11.62
CA GLU A 341 23.94 9.37 -12.73
C GLU A 341 23.93 7.83 -12.59
N GLU A 342 25.04 7.28 -12.10
CA GLU A 342 25.13 5.90 -11.63
C GLU A 342 24.51 5.81 -10.23
N SER A 343 23.37 5.13 -10.13
CA SER A 343 22.69 4.84 -8.87
C SER A 343 23.52 3.89 -8.02
N ALA A 344 23.65 4.19 -6.73
CA ALA A 344 24.29 3.29 -5.77
C ALA A 344 23.43 2.04 -5.47
N LEU A 345 22.13 2.09 -5.81
CA LEU A 345 21.23 0.95 -5.75
C LEU A 345 21.26 0.17 -7.07
N GLU A 346 21.63 -1.10 -6.99
CA GLU A 346 21.50 -2.06 -8.09
C GLU A 346 20.03 -2.50 -8.23
N THR A 347 19.50 -2.48 -9.45
CA THR A 347 18.10 -2.87 -9.68
C THR A 347 18.01 -3.93 -10.77
N ALA A 348 17.11 -4.88 -10.57
CA ALA A 348 16.86 -5.96 -11.51
C ALA A 348 15.36 -6.22 -11.61
N VAL A 349 14.70 -5.60 -12.59
CA VAL A 349 13.25 -5.72 -12.76
C VAL A 349 12.86 -6.51 -14.01
N GLY A 350 11.78 -7.28 -13.93
CA GLY A 350 11.25 -7.94 -15.12
C GLY A 350 10.63 -6.94 -16.10
N LEU A 351 10.91 -7.15 -17.39
CA LEU A 351 10.21 -6.53 -18.50
C LEU A 351 10.11 -7.58 -19.61
N THR A 352 8.91 -8.11 -19.84
CA THR A 352 8.71 -9.19 -20.82
C THR A 352 7.77 -8.84 -21.96
N GLY A 353 7.62 -9.77 -22.90
CA GLY A 353 6.80 -9.60 -24.10
C GLY A 353 5.29 -9.47 -23.86
N SER A 354 4.81 -9.42 -22.61
CA SER A 354 3.42 -9.09 -22.30
C SER A 354 3.01 -7.72 -22.87
N ILE A 355 3.98 -6.79 -23.01
CA ILE A 355 3.76 -5.41 -23.46
C ILE A 355 3.21 -5.32 -24.90
N PHE A 356 3.62 -6.20 -25.82
CA PHE A 356 3.44 -5.98 -27.27
C PHE A 356 1.96 -5.86 -27.70
N LYS A 357 1.06 -6.61 -27.06
CA LYS A 357 -0.36 -6.62 -27.42
C LYS A 357 -1.05 -5.30 -27.04
N LEU A 358 -0.94 -4.87 -25.78
CA LEU A 358 -1.65 -3.68 -25.31
C LEU A 358 -0.88 -2.38 -25.57
N ALA A 359 0.45 -2.42 -25.64
CA ALA A 359 1.24 -1.24 -25.94
C ALA A 359 1.21 -0.86 -27.43
N ALA A 360 1.18 -1.86 -28.34
CA ALA A 360 1.34 -1.63 -29.77
C ALA A 360 0.34 -2.38 -30.68
N GLY A 361 -0.60 -3.14 -30.11
CA GLY A 361 -1.58 -3.90 -30.90
C GLY A 361 -0.97 -5.08 -31.67
N LEU A 362 0.25 -5.50 -31.32
CA LEU A 362 0.97 -6.55 -32.02
C LEU A 362 0.50 -7.92 -31.56
N GLU A 363 0.13 -8.78 -32.51
CA GLU A 363 -0.23 -10.17 -32.20
C GLU A 363 0.98 -10.91 -31.64
N ASN A 364 0.84 -11.43 -30.42
CA ASN A 364 1.88 -12.21 -29.79
C ASN A 364 1.69 -13.70 -30.14
N ASN A 365 1.93 -14.06 -31.41
CA ASN A 365 1.61 -15.40 -31.95
C ASN A 365 2.46 -16.56 -31.38
N ASN A 366 3.43 -16.30 -30.50
CA ASN A 366 4.39 -17.29 -29.99
C ASN A 366 4.54 -17.35 -28.45
N TYR A 367 3.79 -16.57 -27.68
CA TYR A 367 4.32 -16.12 -26.39
C TYR A 367 3.21 -15.92 -25.35
N GLY A 368 2.72 -17.05 -24.82
CA GLY A 368 1.93 -17.08 -23.58
C GLY A 368 2.81 -16.84 -22.34
N ILE A 369 2.31 -17.19 -21.15
CA ILE A 369 2.96 -17.12 -19.82
C ILE A 369 4.43 -17.61 -19.73
N ASN A 370 4.97 -18.27 -20.77
CA ASN A 370 6.33 -18.81 -20.83
C ASN A 370 7.36 -17.88 -21.51
N THR A 371 7.03 -16.62 -21.84
CA THR A 371 7.99 -15.65 -22.43
C THR A 371 9.23 -15.45 -21.59
N TRP A 372 9.08 -15.47 -20.27
CA TRP A 372 10.16 -15.36 -19.30
C TRP A 372 11.38 -16.22 -19.67
N LEU A 373 11.16 -17.51 -19.91
CA LEU A 373 12.23 -18.46 -20.24
C LEU A 373 12.98 -18.08 -21.52
N SER A 374 12.29 -17.56 -22.54
CA SER A 374 12.89 -17.17 -23.83
C SER A 374 13.76 -15.92 -23.74
N PHE A 375 13.49 -15.04 -22.77
CA PHE A 375 14.37 -13.92 -22.47
C PHE A 375 15.61 -14.41 -21.70
N TYR A 376 15.43 -15.32 -20.72
CA TYR A 376 16.53 -15.88 -19.93
C TYR A 376 17.50 -16.75 -20.73
N ASP A 377 17.06 -17.47 -21.76
CA ASP A 377 17.93 -18.30 -22.60
C ASP A 377 18.44 -17.59 -23.88
N GLY A 378 17.99 -16.36 -24.13
CA GLY A 378 18.38 -15.57 -25.30
C GLY A 378 17.86 -16.13 -26.62
N SER A 379 16.76 -16.90 -26.59
CA SER A 379 16.09 -17.44 -27.78
C SER A 379 15.07 -16.48 -28.39
N ILE A 380 14.82 -15.33 -27.77
CA ILE A 380 13.88 -14.35 -28.29
C ILE A 380 14.47 -13.54 -29.46
N GLU A 381 13.78 -13.57 -30.60
CA GLU A 381 14.07 -12.70 -31.74
C GLU A 381 12.90 -11.72 -31.92
N LEU A 382 13.08 -10.48 -31.45
CA LEU A 382 12.11 -9.40 -31.65
C LEU A 382 12.19 -8.85 -33.08
N THR A 383 11.03 -8.63 -33.70
CA THR A 383 10.93 -7.79 -34.91
C THR A 383 11.39 -6.36 -34.60
N GLU A 384 11.70 -5.55 -35.61
CA GLU A 384 12.06 -4.13 -35.40
C GLU A 384 10.95 -3.38 -34.64
N GLU A 385 9.68 -3.56 -35.01
CA GLU A 385 8.55 -2.92 -34.33
C GLU A 385 8.38 -3.38 -32.87
N GLN A 386 8.58 -4.67 -32.58
CA GLN A 386 8.59 -5.15 -31.20
C GLN A 386 9.77 -4.60 -30.42
N ARG A 387 10.92 -4.44 -31.06
CA ARG A 387 12.11 -3.89 -30.44
C ARG A 387 11.95 -2.42 -30.11
N ASP A 388 11.38 -1.62 -31.00
CA ASP A 388 11.08 -0.21 -30.74
C ASP A 388 10.17 -0.05 -29.51
N VAL A 389 9.17 -0.93 -29.37
CA VAL A 389 8.31 -0.97 -28.17
C VAL A 389 9.07 -1.39 -26.93
N TYR A 390 9.93 -2.41 -27.01
CA TYR A 390 10.72 -2.87 -25.88
C TYR A 390 11.72 -1.81 -25.41
N GLU A 391 12.40 -1.16 -26.36
CA GLU A 391 13.35 -0.06 -26.13
C GLU A 391 12.65 1.10 -25.40
N ALA A 392 11.49 1.56 -25.89
CA ALA A 392 10.74 2.62 -25.24
C ALA A 392 10.35 2.32 -23.78
N TYR A 393 10.06 1.04 -23.47
CA TYR A 393 9.73 0.62 -22.11
C TYR A 393 10.97 0.45 -21.23
N TYR A 394 12.06 -0.08 -21.80
CA TYR A 394 13.34 -0.19 -21.11
C TYR A 394 13.89 1.19 -20.74
N ASP A 395 13.94 2.11 -21.70
CA ASP A 395 14.44 3.46 -21.50
C ASP A 395 13.60 4.22 -20.46
N TYR A 396 12.28 4.04 -20.46
CA TYR A 396 11.42 4.63 -19.45
C TYR A 396 11.70 4.08 -18.04
N LEU A 397 11.98 2.78 -17.88
CA LEU A 397 12.42 2.23 -16.59
C LEU A 397 13.78 2.80 -16.18
N LEU A 398 14.71 2.92 -17.13
CA LEU A 398 16.05 3.45 -16.90
C LEU A 398 16.02 4.93 -16.44
N GLU A 399 15.14 5.75 -17.03
CA GLU A 399 14.86 7.12 -16.58
C GLU A 399 14.28 7.21 -15.16
N HIS A 400 13.76 6.08 -14.64
CA HIS A 400 13.22 5.91 -13.30
C HIS A 400 14.14 5.05 -12.41
N LYS A 401 15.44 4.98 -12.76
CA LYS A 401 16.50 4.27 -12.00
C LYS A 401 16.26 2.76 -11.83
N LEU A 402 15.45 2.17 -12.71
CA LEU A 402 15.19 0.73 -12.73
C LEU A 402 15.82 0.09 -13.96
N CYS A 403 16.72 -0.86 -13.76
CA CYS A 403 17.28 -1.66 -14.85
C CYS A 403 16.42 -2.90 -15.06
N ALA A 404 15.89 -3.06 -16.28
CA ALA A 404 15.26 -4.32 -16.64
C ALA A 404 16.34 -5.42 -16.80
N ASN A 405 15.99 -6.66 -16.43
CA ASN A 405 16.91 -7.80 -16.52
C ASN A 405 17.56 -7.96 -17.90
N HIS A 406 16.83 -7.66 -18.99
CA HIS A 406 17.29 -7.90 -20.35
C HIS A 406 17.40 -6.60 -21.12
N LEU A 407 18.53 -6.41 -21.80
CA LEU A 407 18.78 -5.25 -22.64
C LEU A 407 17.87 -5.28 -23.89
N PRO A 408 17.60 -4.13 -24.54
CA PRO A 408 16.81 -4.09 -25.78
C PRO A 408 17.43 -4.82 -26.98
N TYR A 409 18.73 -5.13 -26.87
CA TYR A 409 19.53 -5.80 -27.88
C TYR A 409 20.18 -7.05 -27.28
N ASP A 410 20.35 -8.08 -28.11
CA ASP A 410 21.19 -9.22 -27.76
C ASP A 410 22.61 -8.73 -27.44
N ILE A 411 23.25 -9.25 -26.38
CA ILE A 411 24.56 -8.78 -25.92
C ILE A 411 25.65 -8.88 -27.00
N LEU A 412 25.50 -9.76 -27.99
CA LEU A 412 26.44 -9.89 -29.11
C LEU A 412 26.21 -8.85 -30.22
N ASP A 413 25.10 -8.12 -30.19
CA ASP A 413 24.82 -6.99 -31.07
C ASP A 413 25.58 -5.75 -30.58
N GLU A 414 26.30 -5.06 -31.47
CA GLU A 414 27.08 -3.86 -31.12
C GLU A 414 26.21 -2.73 -30.53
N ARG A 415 24.90 -2.73 -30.79
CA ARG A 415 23.97 -1.76 -30.19
C ARG A 415 23.79 -1.97 -28.68
N ALA A 416 23.98 -3.18 -28.17
CA ALA A 416 23.94 -3.46 -26.74
C ALA A 416 25.08 -2.78 -25.98
N ASP A 417 26.21 -2.50 -26.64
CA ASP A 417 27.39 -1.86 -26.03
C ASP A 417 27.06 -0.48 -25.45
N ALA A 418 26.14 0.25 -26.09
CA ALA A 418 25.68 1.56 -25.59
C ALA A 418 24.96 1.42 -24.25
N TYR A 419 24.13 0.39 -24.08
CA TYR A 419 23.43 0.11 -22.83
C TYR A 419 24.37 -0.42 -21.75
N MET A 420 25.25 -1.37 -22.08
CA MET A 420 26.21 -1.91 -21.09
C MET A 420 27.19 -0.84 -20.58
N SER A 421 27.47 0.18 -21.39
CA SER A 421 28.33 1.32 -21.04
C SER A 421 27.56 2.54 -20.50
N ASP A 422 26.23 2.45 -20.38
CA ASP A 422 25.44 3.53 -19.79
C ASP A 422 25.62 3.50 -18.27
N PRO A 423 26.03 4.60 -17.62
CA PRO A 423 26.20 4.64 -16.16
C PRO A 423 24.88 4.42 -15.41
N ARG A 424 23.73 4.69 -16.03
CA ARG A 424 22.42 4.44 -15.42
C ARG A 424 22.08 2.96 -15.35
N VAL A 425 22.71 2.13 -16.18
CA VAL A 425 22.54 0.66 -16.15
C VAL A 425 23.44 0.12 -15.04
N THR A 426 22.85 -0.18 -13.89
CA THR A 426 23.55 -0.72 -12.71
C THR A 426 23.67 -2.25 -12.74
N ALA A 427 22.74 -2.94 -13.40
CA ALA A 427 22.80 -4.39 -13.56
C ALA A 427 22.10 -4.88 -14.85
N PHE A 428 22.59 -5.98 -15.44
CA PHE A 428 21.89 -6.69 -16.53
C PHE A 428 22.18 -8.19 -16.57
N CYS A 429 21.21 -8.97 -17.02
CA CYS A 429 21.30 -10.43 -17.09
C CYS A 429 21.96 -10.89 -18.41
N ILE A 430 22.99 -11.71 -18.29
CA ILE A 430 23.57 -12.47 -19.39
C ILE A 430 22.63 -13.62 -19.77
N PRO A 431 22.23 -13.78 -21.05
CA PRO A 431 21.45 -14.93 -21.46
C PRO A 431 22.17 -16.26 -21.23
N TYR A 432 21.41 -17.30 -20.88
CA TYR A 432 21.91 -18.65 -20.61
C TYR A 432 21.41 -19.65 -21.67
N PRO A 433 22.00 -19.67 -22.89
CA PRO A 433 21.61 -20.62 -23.93
C PRO A 433 22.09 -22.05 -23.62
N GLU A 434 21.42 -23.05 -24.19
CA GLU A 434 21.87 -24.45 -24.17
C GLU A 434 23.18 -24.66 -24.97
N ASP A 435 23.45 -23.79 -25.95
CA ASP A 435 24.66 -23.82 -26.78
C ASP A 435 25.87 -23.25 -26.02
N ASP A 436 26.89 -24.08 -25.79
CA ASP A 436 28.13 -23.71 -25.10
C ASP A 436 28.94 -22.66 -25.88
N GLU A 437 28.98 -22.73 -27.22
CA GLU A 437 29.72 -21.74 -28.02
C GLU A 437 29.06 -20.37 -27.91
N LYS A 438 27.72 -20.33 -27.90
CA LYS A 438 26.96 -19.09 -27.72
C LYS A 438 27.10 -18.53 -26.30
N LEU A 439 27.03 -19.39 -25.27
CA LEU A 439 27.24 -18.97 -23.88
C LEU A 439 28.65 -18.38 -23.67
N LEU A 440 29.68 -19.03 -24.21
CA LEU A 440 31.05 -18.53 -24.16
C LEU A 440 31.20 -17.19 -24.89
N ALA A 441 30.54 -17.01 -26.04
CA ALA A 441 30.57 -15.75 -26.75
C ALA A 441 29.98 -14.60 -25.92
N TYR A 442 28.86 -14.83 -25.22
CA TYR A 442 28.30 -13.83 -24.29
C TYR A 442 29.29 -13.51 -23.17
N TRP A 443 29.84 -14.54 -22.53
CA TRP A 443 30.81 -14.39 -21.44
C TRP A 443 32.06 -13.63 -21.88
N GLU A 444 32.64 -13.96 -23.03
CA GLU A 444 33.82 -13.29 -23.59
C GLU A 444 33.54 -11.83 -23.96
N LYS A 445 32.36 -11.55 -24.54
CA LYS A 445 31.93 -10.19 -24.88
C LYS A 445 31.83 -9.32 -23.64
N VAL A 446 31.12 -9.78 -22.61
CA VAL A 446 30.98 -9.06 -21.34
C VAL A 446 32.34 -8.86 -20.67
N ASN A 447 33.17 -9.89 -20.56
CA ASN A 447 34.50 -9.80 -19.93
C ASN A 447 35.54 -9.04 -20.75
N SER A 448 35.22 -8.64 -21.99
CA SER A 448 36.10 -7.78 -22.78
C SER A 448 36.19 -6.35 -22.22
N ASN A 449 35.24 -5.95 -21.37
CA ASN A 449 35.21 -4.66 -20.69
C ASN A 449 34.93 -4.87 -19.17
N PRO A 450 35.83 -4.44 -18.27
CA PRO A 450 35.63 -4.55 -16.82
C PRO A 450 34.34 -3.89 -16.32
N GLU A 451 33.92 -2.78 -16.92
CA GLU A 451 32.68 -2.08 -16.54
C GLU A 451 31.44 -2.94 -16.85
N TRP A 452 31.45 -3.64 -17.99
CA TRP A 452 30.36 -4.54 -18.36
C TRP A 452 30.35 -5.76 -17.46
N ALA A 453 31.53 -6.31 -17.14
CA ALA A 453 31.66 -7.47 -16.26
C ALA A 453 31.18 -7.20 -14.83
N GLU A 454 31.34 -5.98 -14.32
CA GLU A 454 30.91 -5.58 -12.97
C GLU A 454 29.37 -5.51 -12.84
N LYS A 455 28.68 -5.11 -13.92
CA LYS A 455 27.21 -4.96 -13.98
C LYS A 455 26.49 -6.27 -14.37
N ALA A 456 27.18 -7.19 -15.01
CA ALA A 456 26.57 -8.37 -15.61
C ALA A 456 26.43 -9.55 -14.63
N TYR A 457 25.31 -10.27 -14.68
CA TYR A 457 25.10 -11.48 -13.90
C TYR A 457 24.35 -12.56 -14.68
N PHE A 458 24.47 -13.82 -14.27
CA PHE A 458 23.63 -14.90 -14.74
C PHE A 458 22.42 -15.10 -13.83
N TYR A 459 21.26 -15.42 -14.43
CA TYR A 459 20.06 -15.81 -13.69
C TYR A 459 19.40 -17.06 -14.31
N PRO A 460 20.08 -18.23 -14.27
CA PRO A 460 19.66 -19.42 -15.01
C PRO A 460 18.63 -20.28 -14.26
N VAL A 461 18.37 -19.99 -12.98
CA VAL A 461 17.45 -20.73 -12.11
C VAL A 461 16.71 -19.78 -11.19
N ASP A 462 15.39 -19.82 -11.26
CA ASP A 462 14.45 -19.15 -10.35
C ASP A 462 14.01 -20.12 -9.24
N GLU A 463 14.10 -19.65 -7.98
CA GLU A 463 13.73 -20.31 -6.73
C GLU A 463 14.00 -21.83 -6.69
N PRO A 464 15.22 -22.28 -6.32
CA PRO A 464 15.47 -23.70 -6.14
C PRO A 464 14.59 -24.26 -5.03
N THR A 465 13.79 -25.27 -5.36
CA THR A 465 12.90 -25.97 -4.44
C THR A 465 13.28 -27.44 -4.31
N ASN A 466 12.81 -28.12 -3.25
CA ASN A 466 13.16 -29.52 -2.93
C ASN A 466 12.56 -30.57 -3.88
N THR A 467 12.29 -30.19 -5.13
CA THR A 467 11.95 -31.13 -6.19
C THR A 467 13.24 -31.62 -6.82
N GLN A 468 13.43 -32.94 -6.89
CA GLN A 468 14.65 -33.57 -7.43
C GLN A 468 15.13 -32.91 -8.75
N GLY A 469 14.22 -32.71 -9.72
CA GLY A 469 14.59 -32.09 -11.00
C GLY A 469 15.02 -30.61 -10.92
N ARG A 470 14.55 -29.86 -9.91
CA ARG A 470 15.01 -28.47 -9.67
C ARG A 470 16.41 -28.45 -9.07
N ILE A 471 16.71 -29.37 -8.16
CA ILE A 471 18.04 -29.53 -7.55
C ILE A 471 19.07 -30.02 -8.57
N GLU A 472 18.68 -30.98 -9.41
CA GLU A 472 19.49 -31.44 -10.54
C GLU A 472 19.77 -30.28 -11.49
N SER A 473 18.74 -29.56 -11.94
CA SER A 473 18.89 -28.39 -12.82
C SER A 473 19.81 -27.32 -12.22
N PHE A 474 19.66 -26.98 -10.95
CA PHE A 474 20.53 -26.00 -10.28
C PHE A 474 21.98 -26.47 -10.22
N THR A 475 22.20 -27.74 -9.84
CA THR A 475 23.54 -28.32 -9.73
C THR A 475 24.22 -28.41 -11.10
N GLU A 476 23.49 -28.81 -12.15
CA GLU A 476 24.01 -28.91 -13.52
C GLU A 476 24.36 -27.53 -14.09
N ARG A 477 23.49 -26.54 -13.91
CA ARG A 477 23.70 -25.18 -14.43
C ARG A 477 24.86 -24.46 -13.76
N THR A 478 24.97 -24.56 -12.43
CA THR A 478 26.10 -23.97 -11.68
C THR A 478 27.42 -24.68 -12.00
N ALA A 479 27.42 -26.00 -12.17
CA ALA A 479 28.61 -26.73 -12.62
C ALA A 479 29.04 -26.31 -14.05
N ARG A 480 28.09 -26.15 -14.97
CA ARG A 480 28.35 -25.67 -16.33
C ARG A 480 28.92 -24.26 -16.33
N LEU A 481 28.38 -23.34 -15.54
CA LEU A 481 28.93 -21.98 -15.40
C LEU A 481 30.34 -22.01 -14.79
N ALA A 482 30.60 -22.82 -13.77
CA ALA A 482 31.92 -22.94 -13.18
C ALA A 482 32.97 -23.48 -14.17
N GLU A 483 32.57 -24.34 -15.11
CA GLU A 483 33.45 -24.88 -16.16
C GLU A 483 33.70 -23.88 -17.29
N LEU A 484 32.64 -23.25 -17.81
CA LEU A 484 32.70 -22.41 -19.03
C LEU A 484 32.98 -20.94 -18.73
N CYS A 485 32.49 -20.42 -17.62
CA CYS A 485 32.51 -19.01 -17.24
C CYS A 485 33.18 -18.83 -15.86
N PRO A 486 34.49 -19.13 -15.71
CA PRO A 486 35.14 -19.11 -14.40
C PRO A 486 35.14 -17.70 -13.80
N GLY A 487 34.60 -17.57 -12.59
CA GLY A 487 34.40 -16.27 -11.92
C GLY A 487 33.09 -15.57 -12.28
N TYR A 488 32.10 -16.31 -12.79
CA TYR A 488 30.78 -15.79 -13.07
C TYR A 488 30.10 -15.18 -11.83
N HIS A 489 29.33 -14.12 -12.06
CA HIS A 489 28.37 -13.58 -11.10
C HIS A 489 26.99 -14.20 -11.35
N MET A 490 26.27 -14.60 -10.29
CA MET A 490 24.96 -15.23 -10.42
C MET A 490 24.03 -14.86 -9.28
N VAL A 491 22.76 -14.65 -9.64
CA VAL A 491 21.63 -14.54 -8.72
C VAL A 491 20.69 -15.74 -8.88
N SER A 492 20.13 -16.19 -7.76
CA SER A 492 18.98 -17.09 -7.71
C SER A 492 18.13 -16.64 -6.51
N PRO A 493 16.94 -16.06 -6.72
CA PRO A 493 16.11 -15.63 -5.60
C PRO A 493 15.58 -16.80 -4.78
N PHE A 494 15.40 -16.60 -3.48
CA PHE A 494 14.93 -17.66 -2.58
C PHE A 494 14.15 -17.17 -1.35
N THR A 495 13.41 -18.10 -0.72
CA THR A 495 12.71 -17.90 0.56
C THR A 495 13.39 -18.67 1.71
N SER A 496 13.47 -18.08 2.92
CA SER A 496 14.17 -18.70 4.08
C SER A 496 13.61 -20.06 4.52
N ASP A 497 12.33 -20.30 4.35
CA ASP A 497 11.65 -21.51 4.82
C ASP A 497 11.92 -22.74 3.94
N THR A 498 12.56 -22.54 2.80
CA THR A 498 12.85 -23.62 1.85
C THR A 498 14.04 -24.45 2.31
N GLN A 499 13.76 -25.70 2.71
CA GLN A 499 14.78 -26.72 2.99
C GLN A 499 15.08 -27.52 1.73
N ILE A 500 16.35 -27.58 1.34
CA ILE A 500 16.84 -28.32 0.19
C ILE A 500 17.55 -29.58 0.62
N THR A 501 17.20 -30.71 0.01
CA THR A 501 18.00 -31.94 0.09
C THR A 501 18.87 -32.03 -1.16
N ASP A 502 20.18 -31.98 -0.98
CA ASP A 502 21.14 -32.09 -2.08
C ASP A 502 21.16 -33.51 -2.71
N LEU A 503 21.89 -33.67 -3.81
CA LEU A 503 22.03 -34.96 -4.49
C LEU A 503 22.74 -36.05 -3.65
N ASN A 504 23.37 -35.67 -2.53
CA ASN A 504 24.02 -36.59 -1.58
C ASN A 504 23.10 -36.95 -0.40
N GLY A 505 21.89 -36.38 -0.33
CA GLY A 505 20.92 -36.61 0.73
C GLY A 505 21.10 -35.73 1.97
N ASN A 506 21.90 -34.66 1.91
CA ASN A 506 22.05 -33.69 2.99
C ASN A 506 20.96 -32.62 2.90
N THR A 507 20.21 -32.42 3.97
CA THR A 507 19.20 -31.35 4.05
C THR A 507 19.78 -30.10 4.72
N MET A 508 19.57 -28.94 4.09
CA MET A 508 20.00 -27.63 4.58
C MET A 508 19.04 -26.52 4.12
N PRO A 509 19.03 -25.34 4.75
CA PRO A 509 18.38 -24.16 4.20
C PRO A 509 18.89 -23.80 2.80
N VAL A 510 18.02 -23.28 1.94
CA VAL A 510 18.33 -22.93 0.55
C VAL A 510 19.53 -21.99 0.41
N TYR A 511 19.70 -21.01 1.28
CA TYR A 511 20.86 -20.09 1.23
C TYR A 511 22.21 -20.79 1.45
N LEU A 512 22.25 -21.87 2.25
CA LEU A 512 23.46 -22.71 2.38
C LEU A 512 23.66 -23.60 1.16
N PHE A 513 22.58 -24.00 0.50
CA PHE A 513 22.67 -24.76 -0.74
C PHE A 513 23.24 -23.91 -1.89
N GLU A 514 22.91 -22.62 -1.92
CA GLU A 514 23.42 -21.65 -2.90
C GLU A 514 24.83 -21.12 -2.58
N GLU A 515 25.33 -21.33 -1.36
CA GLU A 515 26.62 -20.82 -0.90
C GLU A 515 27.77 -21.21 -1.85
N ASN A 516 28.57 -20.22 -2.26
CA ASN A 516 29.68 -20.32 -3.23
C ASN A 516 29.26 -20.70 -4.66
N LYS A 517 27.97 -20.66 -4.99
CA LYS A 517 27.46 -20.86 -6.35
C LYS A 517 26.73 -19.62 -6.88
N CYS A 518 26.12 -18.87 -5.97
CA CYS A 518 25.62 -17.51 -6.19
C CYS A 518 26.47 -16.56 -5.33
N ASP A 519 26.78 -15.39 -5.88
CA ASP A 519 27.47 -14.29 -5.19
C ASP A 519 26.63 -13.01 -5.15
N ILE A 520 25.47 -13.00 -5.80
CA ILE A 520 24.38 -12.06 -5.57
C ILE A 520 23.32 -12.80 -4.75
N LEU A 521 23.28 -12.50 -3.45
CA LEU A 521 22.45 -13.20 -2.48
C LEU A 521 21.08 -12.51 -2.41
N CYS A 522 20.05 -13.08 -3.02
CA CYS A 522 18.75 -12.42 -3.21
C CYS A 522 17.61 -13.11 -2.45
N SER A 523 17.39 -12.73 -1.19
CA SER A 523 16.32 -13.31 -0.38
C SER A 523 15.02 -12.52 -0.48
N ILE A 524 13.86 -13.16 -0.26
CA ILE A 524 12.61 -12.41 -0.04
C ILE A 524 12.73 -11.57 1.24
N ILE A 525 12.17 -10.36 1.26
CA ILE A 525 12.36 -9.37 2.34
C ILE A 525 12.15 -9.91 3.76
N ASP A 526 11.21 -10.84 3.96
CA ASP A 526 10.88 -11.37 5.29
C ASP A 526 11.76 -12.55 5.75
N THR A 527 12.78 -12.90 4.96
CA THR A 527 13.76 -13.96 5.27
C THR A 527 14.51 -13.67 6.56
N GLN A 528 14.93 -12.41 6.77
CA GLN A 528 15.71 -11.99 7.94
C GLN A 528 14.99 -12.21 9.27
N ASP A 529 13.67 -12.01 9.29
CA ASP A 529 12.85 -12.19 10.50
C ASP A 529 12.45 -13.66 10.74
N ARG A 530 12.61 -14.52 9.72
CA ARG A 530 12.20 -15.93 9.76
C ARG A 530 13.34 -16.89 10.12
N ASP A 531 14.60 -16.51 9.91
CA ASP A 531 15.78 -17.34 10.21
C ASP A 531 16.86 -16.54 10.97
N GLU A 532 17.05 -16.87 12.25
CA GLU A 532 18.04 -16.21 13.13
C GLU A 532 19.49 -16.35 12.63
N GLY A 533 19.81 -17.38 11.84
CA GLY A 533 21.15 -17.60 11.29
C GLY A 533 21.43 -16.83 10.00
N PHE A 534 20.38 -16.37 9.32
CA PHE A 534 20.48 -15.77 7.99
C PHE A 534 21.18 -14.41 8.00
N THR A 535 20.85 -13.52 8.95
CA THR A 535 21.47 -12.18 9.01
C THR A 535 22.97 -12.25 9.24
N GLN A 536 23.44 -13.14 10.13
CA GLN A 536 24.88 -13.33 10.33
C GLN A 536 25.53 -13.95 9.08
N TRP A 537 24.85 -14.90 8.43
CA TRP A 537 25.37 -15.51 7.20
C TRP A 537 25.54 -14.47 6.08
N ILE A 538 24.55 -13.62 5.81
CA ILE A 538 24.67 -12.53 4.83
C ILE A 538 25.87 -11.65 5.15
N SER A 539 26.00 -11.19 6.40
CA SER A 539 27.12 -10.34 6.83
C SER A 539 28.48 -11.02 6.59
N ASP A 540 28.63 -12.31 6.95
CA ASP A 540 29.85 -13.08 6.73
C ASP A 540 30.17 -13.27 5.23
N ARG A 541 29.14 -13.29 4.37
CA ARG A 541 29.31 -13.38 2.92
C ARG A 541 29.68 -12.04 2.30
N GLN A 542 29.08 -10.94 2.72
CA GLN A 542 29.45 -9.59 2.29
C GLN A 542 30.90 -9.25 2.62
N GLU A 543 31.41 -9.68 3.78
CA GLU A 543 32.84 -9.55 4.13
C GLU A 543 33.78 -10.26 3.14
N LYS A 544 33.27 -11.23 2.37
CA LYS A 544 34.00 -11.96 1.32
C LYS A 544 33.80 -11.39 -0.09
N GLY A 545 33.00 -10.32 -0.23
CA GLY A 545 32.74 -9.64 -1.49
C GLY A 545 31.46 -10.07 -2.22
N ASP A 546 30.61 -10.88 -1.60
CA ASP A 546 29.27 -11.16 -2.15
C ASP A 546 28.37 -9.93 -2.01
N LYS A 547 27.46 -9.73 -2.97
CA LYS A 547 26.44 -8.68 -2.94
C LYS A 547 25.18 -9.18 -2.24
N ALA A 548 24.50 -8.31 -1.50
CA ALA A 548 23.23 -8.61 -0.86
C ALA A 548 22.09 -7.86 -1.55
N TRP A 549 21.18 -8.62 -2.14
CA TRP A 549 19.95 -8.11 -2.74
C TRP A 549 18.75 -8.67 -1.99
N TRP A 550 17.58 -8.12 -2.28
CA TRP A 550 16.33 -8.75 -1.91
C TRP A 550 15.25 -8.55 -2.96
N TYR A 551 14.14 -9.25 -2.77
CA TYR A 551 12.97 -9.06 -3.61
C TYR A 551 11.67 -9.05 -2.82
N VAL A 552 10.65 -8.49 -3.46
CA VAL A 552 9.25 -8.66 -3.09
C VAL A 552 8.48 -9.19 -4.29
N CYS A 553 7.33 -9.79 -4.04
CA CYS A 553 6.44 -10.31 -5.07
C CYS A 553 5.03 -10.40 -4.50
N CYS A 554 4.33 -11.48 -4.83
CA CYS A 554 3.04 -11.87 -4.29
C CYS A 554 3.08 -12.13 -2.76
N ALA A 555 4.28 -12.11 -2.18
CA ALA A 555 4.59 -12.10 -0.76
C ALA A 555 5.71 -11.08 -0.45
N PRO A 556 5.86 -10.67 0.83
CA PRO A 556 4.91 -10.88 1.93
C PRO A 556 3.60 -10.13 1.72
N SER A 557 2.49 -10.70 2.21
CA SER A 557 1.20 -10.02 2.16
C SER A 557 1.16 -8.83 3.12
N ASP A 558 0.30 -7.85 2.82
CA ASP A 558 0.21 -6.62 3.62
C ASP A 558 -0.11 -6.86 5.11
N ASP A 559 -0.84 -7.94 5.42
CA ASP A 559 -1.21 -8.31 6.79
C ASP A 559 -0.01 -8.66 7.69
N ASN A 560 1.16 -8.91 7.09
CA ASN A 560 2.40 -9.22 7.79
C ASN A 560 3.22 -7.97 8.15
N GLY A 561 2.79 -6.78 7.74
CA GLY A 561 3.41 -5.51 8.12
C GLY A 561 4.61 -5.09 7.26
N TYR A 562 5.11 -5.92 6.36
CA TYR A 562 6.25 -5.59 5.48
C TYR A 562 5.91 -4.56 4.40
N CYS A 563 6.94 -3.90 3.88
CA CYS A 563 6.89 -3.13 2.64
C CYS A 563 6.72 -4.07 1.43
N ASN A 564 5.88 -3.68 0.48
CA ASN A 564 5.69 -4.36 -0.80
C ASN A 564 5.11 -3.35 -1.82
N LEU A 565 4.80 -3.78 -3.04
CA LEU A 565 4.41 -2.94 -4.18
C LEU A 565 2.95 -3.13 -4.62
N PHE A 566 2.04 -3.60 -3.76
CA PHE A 566 0.64 -3.77 -4.14
C PHE A 566 -0.11 -2.43 -4.29
N THR A 567 -1.02 -2.34 -5.26
CA THR A 567 -1.77 -1.12 -5.59
C THR A 567 -2.53 -0.54 -4.39
N TYR A 568 -3.03 -1.38 -3.48
CA TYR A 568 -3.82 -0.92 -2.34
C TYR A 568 -2.97 -0.49 -1.12
N GLN A 569 -1.67 -0.78 -1.11
CA GLN A 569 -0.82 -0.48 0.04
C GLN A 569 -0.58 1.03 0.18
N ASN A 570 -0.28 1.47 1.41
CA ASN A 570 0.15 2.84 1.67
C ASN A 570 1.40 3.16 0.83
N ALA A 571 1.40 4.28 0.11
CA ALA A 571 2.49 4.64 -0.79
C ALA A 571 3.84 4.86 -0.09
N VAL A 572 3.84 5.21 1.21
CA VAL A 572 5.06 5.24 2.03
C VAL A 572 5.82 3.92 1.97
N LYS A 573 5.11 2.78 1.92
CA LYS A 573 5.75 1.45 1.84
C LYS A 573 6.62 1.26 0.60
N HIS A 574 6.21 1.83 -0.53
CA HIS A 574 6.92 1.68 -1.80
C HIS A 574 8.26 2.44 -1.77
N ARG A 575 8.29 3.61 -1.13
CA ARG A 575 9.51 4.44 -0.96
C ARG A 575 10.38 3.97 0.22
N MET A 576 9.76 3.56 1.33
CA MET A 576 10.43 3.11 2.57
C MET A 576 11.33 1.89 2.35
N MET A 577 11.01 1.03 1.39
CA MET A 577 11.79 -0.16 1.08
C MET A 577 13.27 0.18 0.84
N PHE A 578 13.56 1.29 0.16
CA PHE A 578 14.93 1.68 -0.17
C PHE A 578 15.69 2.32 1.01
N TRP A 579 14.97 2.96 1.94
CA TRP A 579 15.55 3.34 3.24
C TRP A 579 15.91 2.10 4.06
N GLN A 580 15.08 1.06 3.97
CA GLN A 580 15.34 -0.22 4.64
C GLN A 580 16.52 -0.96 3.98
N ASN A 581 16.63 -0.97 2.65
CA ASN A 581 17.82 -1.47 1.92
C ASN A 581 19.11 -0.90 2.52
N PHE A 582 19.20 0.42 2.60
CA PHE A 582 20.38 1.11 3.11
C PHE A 582 20.64 0.77 4.60
N ALA A 583 19.60 0.72 5.42
CA ALA A 583 19.73 0.45 6.85
C ALA A 583 20.39 -0.91 7.14
N VAL A 584 20.15 -1.92 6.28
CA VAL A 584 20.70 -3.28 6.42
C VAL A 584 21.85 -3.61 5.49
N ASP A 585 22.43 -2.60 4.82
CA ASP A 585 23.55 -2.76 3.86
C ASP A 585 23.20 -3.69 2.68
N TYR A 586 21.97 -3.62 2.17
CA TYR A 586 21.55 -4.35 0.97
C TYR A 586 21.62 -3.43 -0.24
N GLU A 587 22.52 -3.76 -1.16
CA GLU A 587 22.92 -2.93 -2.30
C GLU A 587 21.97 -3.06 -3.49
N GLY A 588 21.09 -4.06 -3.49
CA GLY A 588 20.17 -4.25 -4.63
C GLY A 588 18.75 -4.68 -4.33
N PHE A 589 17.92 -4.46 -5.33
CA PHE A 589 16.49 -4.75 -5.33
C PHE A 589 16.06 -5.44 -6.62
N LEU A 590 15.42 -6.59 -6.46
CA LEU A 590 14.83 -7.35 -7.56
C LEU A 590 13.30 -7.27 -7.50
N TYR A 591 12.67 -7.06 -8.66
CA TYR A 591 11.22 -7.18 -8.80
C TYR A 591 10.88 -8.01 -10.02
N TYR A 592 10.12 -9.09 -9.84
CA TYR A 592 10.02 -10.10 -10.87
C TYR A 592 9.40 -9.62 -12.18
N GLU A 593 8.53 -8.59 -12.20
CA GLU A 593 7.89 -8.03 -13.41
C GLU A 593 7.42 -6.58 -13.20
N THR A 594 7.28 -5.81 -14.28
CA THR A 594 6.72 -4.44 -14.29
C THR A 594 5.48 -4.29 -15.17
N CYS A 595 5.21 -5.25 -16.06
CA CYS A 595 4.12 -5.22 -17.04
C CYS A 595 3.31 -6.53 -17.11
N ASN A 596 3.10 -7.23 -15.99
CA ASN A 596 2.58 -8.60 -16.00
C ASN A 596 1.15 -8.71 -16.57
N LEU A 597 0.89 -9.82 -17.28
CA LEU A 597 -0.45 -10.26 -17.73
C LEU A 597 -1.19 -9.35 -18.74
N TRP A 598 -0.51 -8.40 -19.39
CA TRP A 598 -1.13 -7.51 -20.39
C TRP A 598 -1.61 -8.23 -21.66
N ASN A 599 -1.14 -9.43 -21.92
CA ASN A 599 -1.65 -10.28 -23.00
C ASN A 599 -3.08 -10.80 -22.73
N GLU A 600 -3.49 -10.91 -21.46
CA GLU A 600 -4.77 -11.50 -21.04
C GLU A 600 -5.79 -10.46 -20.54
N ALA A 601 -5.33 -9.37 -19.89
CA ALA A 601 -6.21 -8.40 -19.24
C ALA A 601 -5.72 -6.94 -19.39
N ASP A 602 -6.67 -6.00 -19.38
CA ASP A 602 -6.38 -4.56 -19.37
C ASP A 602 -6.16 -4.07 -17.92
N PRO A 603 -4.94 -3.62 -17.56
CA PRO A 603 -4.61 -3.20 -16.20
C PRO A 603 -5.35 -1.94 -15.74
N TYR A 604 -5.93 -1.14 -16.66
CA TYR A 604 -6.76 0.01 -16.28
C TYR A 604 -8.11 -0.41 -15.67
N THR A 605 -8.56 -1.64 -15.97
CA THR A 605 -9.88 -2.13 -15.54
C THR A 605 -9.79 -3.26 -14.51
N ASN A 606 -8.63 -3.91 -14.39
CA ASN A 606 -8.40 -5.00 -13.46
C ASN A 606 -6.95 -5.00 -12.96
N SER A 607 -6.76 -4.87 -11.64
CA SER A 607 -5.45 -4.91 -11.01
C SER A 607 -4.94 -6.32 -10.69
N ILE A 608 -5.68 -7.40 -10.99
CA ILE A 608 -5.20 -8.78 -10.79
C ILE A 608 -4.26 -9.16 -11.94
N THR A 609 -3.06 -9.59 -11.59
CA THR A 609 -1.93 -9.79 -12.51
C THR A 609 -1.46 -11.24 -12.61
N PHE A 610 -2.12 -12.18 -11.94
CA PHE A 610 -1.86 -13.62 -12.10
C PHE A 610 -3.00 -14.31 -12.84
N TYR A 611 -2.71 -15.16 -13.83
CA TYR A 611 -3.74 -15.79 -14.66
C TYR A 611 -4.72 -16.66 -13.87
N GLU A 612 -4.22 -17.49 -12.96
CA GLU A 612 -5.08 -18.33 -12.11
C GLU A 612 -5.95 -17.47 -11.19
N ALA A 613 -5.39 -16.38 -10.68
CA ALA A 613 -6.10 -15.43 -9.84
C ALA A 613 -7.17 -14.68 -10.65
N PHE A 614 -6.81 -14.23 -11.84
CA PHE A 614 -7.66 -13.53 -12.80
C PHE A 614 -8.83 -14.41 -13.24
N THR A 615 -8.58 -15.65 -13.66
CA THR A 615 -9.62 -16.58 -14.14
C THR A 615 -10.59 -17.02 -13.04
N ASN A 616 -10.09 -17.16 -11.80
CA ASN A 616 -10.91 -17.54 -10.65
C ASN A 616 -11.47 -16.32 -9.88
N ASN A 617 -11.13 -15.09 -10.29
CA ASN A 617 -11.42 -13.85 -9.56
C ASN A 617 -10.98 -13.92 -8.08
N THR A 618 -9.78 -14.45 -7.86
CA THR A 618 -9.04 -14.53 -6.59
C THR A 618 -7.80 -13.61 -6.65
N GLY A 619 -6.98 -13.52 -5.60
CA GLY A 619 -5.72 -12.76 -5.64
C GLY A 619 -5.83 -11.25 -5.48
N ALA A 620 -6.96 -10.75 -4.99
CA ALA A 620 -7.12 -9.32 -4.64
C ALA A 620 -6.12 -8.84 -3.57
N ASP A 621 -5.57 -9.76 -2.77
CA ASP A 621 -4.47 -9.53 -1.83
C ASP A 621 -3.11 -9.33 -2.47
N GLN A 622 -3.02 -9.47 -3.78
CA GLN A 622 -1.82 -9.30 -4.60
C GLN A 622 -2.10 -8.35 -5.77
N ALA A 623 -3.14 -7.53 -5.66
CA ALA A 623 -3.52 -6.58 -6.69
C ALA A 623 -2.37 -5.60 -6.99
N GLY A 624 -2.01 -5.51 -8.27
CA GLY A 624 -0.89 -4.70 -8.77
C GLY A 624 0.46 -5.38 -8.72
N ASP A 625 0.57 -6.63 -8.27
CA ASP A 625 1.85 -7.34 -8.25
C ASP A 625 2.38 -7.57 -9.67
N GLY A 626 3.66 -7.35 -9.90
CA GLY A 626 4.26 -7.39 -11.24
C GLY A 626 3.82 -6.24 -12.15
N LEU A 627 3.27 -5.14 -11.61
CA LEU A 627 2.77 -3.99 -12.38
C LEU A 627 3.32 -2.69 -11.82
N LEU A 628 4.22 -2.01 -12.52
CA LEU A 628 4.66 -0.63 -12.23
C LEU A 628 4.40 0.33 -13.39
N LEU A 629 4.18 -0.21 -14.59
CA LEU A 629 3.82 0.53 -15.79
C LEU A 629 2.37 0.22 -16.19
N TYR A 630 1.86 0.97 -17.15
CA TYR A 630 0.59 0.76 -17.84
C TYR A 630 0.79 0.94 -19.36
N PRO A 631 -0.03 0.29 -20.20
CA PRO A 631 0.05 0.46 -21.65
C PRO A 631 -0.50 1.83 -22.08
N GLY A 632 0.23 2.60 -22.88
CA GLY A 632 -0.23 3.93 -23.31
C GLY A 632 -1.39 3.91 -24.32
N LEU A 633 -1.42 2.95 -25.25
CA LEU A 633 -2.37 2.94 -26.36
C LEU A 633 -3.85 2.97 -25.93
N PRO A 634 -4.31 2.21 -24.91
CA PRO A 634 -5.69 2.29 -24.41
C PRO A 634 -6.13 3.68 -23.93
N VAL A 635 -5.18 4.55 -23.56
CA VAL A 635 -5.44 5.91 -23.07
C VAL A 635 -4.94 7.00 -24.04
N GLY A 636 -4.53 6.61 -25.25
CA GLY A 636 -4.11 7.54 -26.31
C GLY A 636 -2.70 8.11 -26.10
N VAL A 637 -1.85 7.42 -25.36
CA VAL A 637 -0.44 7.76 -25.12
C VAL A 637 0.45 6.86 -25.96
N GLU A 638 1.48 7.41 -26.59
CA GLU A 638 2.52 6.65 -27.25
C GLU A 638 3.55 6.20 -26.21
N GLY A 639 3.84 4.90 -26.14
CA GLY A 639 4.78 4.33 -25.18
C GLY A 639 4.20 4.04 -23.77
N PRO A 640 5.06 3.92 -22.75
CA PRO A 640 4.67 3.54 -21.40
C PRO A 640 3.97 4.66 -20.63
N VAL A 641 3.10 4.26 -19.69
CA VAL A 641 2.50 5.14 -18.68
C VAL A 641 2.97 4.69 -17.29
N GLY A 642 3.66 5.56 -16.56
CA GLY A 642 4.14 5.27 -15.20
C GLY A 642 3.01 5.18 -14.17
N SER A 643 3.31 4.55 -13.03
CA SER A 643 2.40 4.51 -11.87
C SER A 643 2.88 5.41 -10.74
N LEU A 644 1.99 5.78 -9.83
CA LEU A 644 2.32 6.45 -8.58
C LEU A 644 3.28 5.60 -7.74
N ARG A 645 3.16 4.26 -7.83
CA ARG A 645 4.09 3.31 -7.23
C ARG A 645 5.49 3.41 -7.83
N LEU A 646 5.61 3.50 -9.16
CA LEU A 646 6.89 3.73 -9.83
C LEU A 646 7.53 5.04 -9.37
N LYS A 647 6.76 6.13 -9.23
CA LYS A 647 7.29 7.40 -8.70
C LYS A 647 7.83 7.22 -7.27
N CYS A 648 7.07 6.58 -6.37
CA CYS A 648 7.55 6.29 -5.03
C CYS A 648 8.81 5.39 -5.00
N VAL A 649 8.91 4.44 -5.93
CA VAL A 649 10.09 3.58 -6.09
C VAL A 649 11.29 4.39 -6.58
N THR A 650 11.08 5.27 -7.56
CA THR A 650 12.11 6.14 -8.12
C THR A 650 12.64 7.10 -7.05
N ASP A 651 11.73 7.78 -6.34
CA ASP A 651 12.13 8.69 -5.26
C ASP A 651 12.86 7.93 -4.13
N GLY A 652 12.52 6.66 -3.91
CA GLY A 652 13.20 5.81 -2.92
C GLY A 652 14.61 5.41 -3.36
N ALA A 653 14.82 5.13 -4.65
CA ALA A 653 16.14 4.93 -5.22
C ALA A 653 16.99 6.22 -5.11
N ASP A 654 16.40 7.39 -5.38
CA ASP A 654 17.04 8.68 -5.11
C ASP A 654 17.41 8.85 -3.63
N ASP A 655 16.52 8.48 -2.70
CA ASP A 655 16.79 8.53 -1.27
C ASP A 655 17.96 7.60 -0.86
N PHE A 656 18.12 6.44 -1.53
CA PHE A 656 19.26 5.56 -1.33
C PHE A 656 20.57 6.25 -1.74
N ASP A 657 20.59 6.97 -2.86
CA ASP A 657 21.76 7.76 -3.28
C ASP A 657 22.07 8.88 -2.29
N TYR A 658 21.05 9.54 -1.72
CA TYR A 658 21.24 10.53 -0.65
C TYR A 658 21.91 9.91 0.57
N LEU A 659 21.46 8.73 0.99
CA LEU A 659 22.03 8.04 2.14
C LEU A 659 23.46 7.58 1.87
N THR A 660 23.76 7.13 0.65
CA THR A 660 25.12 6.78 0.22
C THR A 660 26.04 8.00 0.24
N LEU A 661 25.63 9.13 -0.35
CA LEU A 661 26.38 10.39 -0.27
C LEU A 661 26.57 10.86 1.17
N ALA A 662 25.55 10.68 2.02
CA ALA A 662 25.66 11.00 3.45
C ALA A 662 26.61 10.07 4.19
N SER A 663 26.67 8.78 3.82
CA SER A 663 27.63 7.82 4.34
C SER A 663 29.06 8.26 4.05
N GLU A 664 29.32 8.70 2.81
CA GLU A 664 30.63 9.18 2.36
C GLU A 664 31.03 10.50 3.04
N LYS A 665 30.09 11.46 3.14
CA LYS A 665 30.36 12.82 3.60
C LYS A 665 30.28 13.00 5.12
N LEU A 666 29.31 12.35 5.76
CA LEU A 666 28.96 12.52 7.17
C LEU A 666 29.33 11.29 8.02
N GLY A 667 29.66 10.16 7.38
CA GLY A 667 29.95 8.87 8.01
C GLY A 667 28.72 7.95 8.06
N THR A 668 28.95 6.65 7.86
CA THR A 668 27.91 5.61 7.77
C THR A 668 26.97 5.58 8.97
N ASP A 669 27.50 5.71 10.19
CA ASP A 669 26.67 5.74 11.41
C ASP A 669 25.64 6.88 11.38
N LYS A 670 26.03 8.05 10.83
CA LYS A 670 25.15 9.21 10.73
C LYS A 670 24.10 9.03 9.63
N ALA A 671 24.48 8.47 8.48
CA ALA A 671 23.53 8.13 7.42
C ALA A 671 22.49 7.12 7.91
N LYS A 672 22.93 6.05 8.60
CA LYS A 672 22.03 5.06 9.19
C LYS A 672 21.13 5.64 10.28
N GLU A 673 21.56 6.68 11.01
CA GLU A 673 20.68 7.40 11.95
C GLU A 673 19.45 7.98 11.25
N TYR A 674 19.58 8.53 10.03
CA TYR A 674 18.44 9.03 9.27
C TYR A 674 17.48 7.89 8.88
N ALA A 675 17.99 6.78 8.36
CA ALA A 675 17.17 5.62 8.00
C ALA A 675 16.46 5.00 9.22
N ASN A 676 17.18 4.85 10.34
CA ASN A 676 16.66 4.26 11.57
C ASN A 676 15.62 5.14 12.28
N ARG A 677 15.55 6.45 11.99
CA ARG A 677 14.44 7.30 12.45
C ARG A 677 13.12 6.94 11.78
N LEU A 678 13.17 6.48 10.54
CA LEU A 678 12.00 6.13 9.73
C LEU A 678 11.62 4.66 9.89
N SER A 679 12.59 3.78 10.10
CA SER A 679 12.40 2.34 10.17
C SER A 679 13.33 1.69 11.19
N ASN A 680 12.78 1.13 12.27
CA ASN A 680 13.53 0.35 13.25
C ASN A 680 13.69 -1.12 12.85
N SER A 681 12.77 -1.64 12.03
CA SER A 681 12.82 -2.99 11.44
C SER A 681 11.94 -3.04 10.19
N PHE A 682 11.93 -4.17 9.48
CA PHE A 682 11.08 -4.34 8.28
C PHE A 682 9.57 -4.27 8.53
N THR A 683 9.14 -4.33 9.79
CA THR A 683 7.73 -4.29 10.19
C THR A 683 7.40 -3.18 11.19
N ASP A 684 8.41 -2.45 11.68
CA ASP A 684 8.26 -1.28 12.56
C ASP A 684 8.90 -0.04 11.90
N TYR A 685 8.06 0.70 11.17
CA TYR A 685 8.43 1.90 10.43
C TYR A 685 7.26 2.86 10.35
N THR A 686 7.55 4.13 10.02
CA THR A 686 6.52 5.15 9.91
C THR A 686 5.65 4.95 8.67
N LEU A 687 4.35 5.18 8.82
CA LEU A 687 3.39 5.31 7.72
C LEU A 687 2.94 6.77 7.54
N ASP A 688 3.54 7.71 8.30
CA ASP A 688 3.31 9.13 8.15
C ASP A 688 4.22 9.67 7.04
N ALA A 689 3.63 9.96 5.89
CA ALA A 689 4.35 10.57 4.78
C ALA A 689 5.05 11.86 5.20
N LYS A 690 4.44 12.68 6.07
CA LYS A 690 5.07 13.93 6.51
C LYS A 690 6.39 13.67 7.24
N GLU A 691 6.45 12.66 8.10
CA GLU A 691 7.67 12.29 8.80
C GLU A 691 8.78 11.85 7.83
N LEU A 692 8.44 11.02 6.84
CA LEU A 692 9.38 10.63 5.77
C LEU A 692 9.99 11.85 5.07
N TYR A 693 9.14 12.78 4.61
CA TYR A 693 9.61 13.97 3.89
C TYR A 693 10.33 14.98 4.80
N ASP A 694 9.96 15.09 6.08
CA ASP A 694 10.70 15.93 7.04
C ASP A 694 12.13 15.39 7.27
N VAL A 695 12.28 14.07 7.46
CA VAL A 695 13.60 13.43 7.63
C VAL A 695 14.43 13.58 6.36
N ARG A 696 13.82 13.36 5.19
CA ARG A 696 14.49 13.58 3.91
C ARG A 696 14.93 15.03 3.73
N TYR A 697 14.08 15.99 4.07
CA TYR A 697 14.44 17.41 4.00
C TYR A 697 15.67 17.72 4.86
N GLU A 698 15.71 17.21 6.10
CA GLU A 698 16.88 17.37 6.98
C GLU A 698 18.15 16.71 6.41
N LEU A 699 18.03 15.57 5.74
CA LEU A 699 19.13 14.91 5.05
C LEU A 699 19.65 15.76 3.87
N GLY A 700 18.74 16.29 3.04
CA GLY A 700 19.08 17.19 1.94
C GLY A 700 19.74 18.49 2.41
N GLU A 701 19.27 19.10 3.50
CA GLU A 701 19.94 20.27 4.10
C GLU A 701 21.36 19.92 4.58
N ALA A 702 21.54 18.77 5.26
CA ALA A 702 22.85 18.35 5.74
C ALA A 702 23.85 18.03 4.61
N LEU A 703 23.36 17.53 3.47
CA LEU A 703 24.19 17.33 2.28
C LEU A 703 24.53 18.64 1.56
N ALA A 704 23.68 19.66 1.65
CA ALA A 704 23.88 20.96 1.03
C ALA A 704 24.83 21.89 1.81
N GLU A 705 25.02 21.67 3.12
CA GLU A 705 26.02 22.35 3.97
C GLU A 705 27.47 21.98 3.61
#